data_AF-A0A4U1JCW9-F1
#
_entry.id   AF-A0A4U1JCW9-F1
#
_cell.length_a   1.000
_cell.length_b   1.000
_cell.length_c   1.000
_cell.angle_alpha   90.00
_cell.angle_beta   90.00
_cell.angle_gamma   90.00
#
_symmetry.space_group_name_H-M   'P 1'
#
loop_
_entity.id
_entity.type
_entity.pdbx_description
1 polymer ?
#
loop_
_entity_poly.entity_id
_entity_poly.type
_entity_poly.pdbx_seq_one_letter_code
_entity_poly.pdbx_strand_id
1 'polypeptide(L)'
;MKLSKLLFAGMALCPALALTTVAAREARAEDRTFPAGSLIIPMDQAYQAEGIYQSYGLLFHLLREGVPVHWVIESDKVWHGAACNTAGDLCAWDCAEEGSGVKCPYPTASPDFFAGAQVVWGNPAKGATIKNHGYRGGPFVVDAPHRDKALEIVNAWNDQSLWGQNPWADRATFQVVTVHEATAPFTADSKKELLAAPTIAVFADGNEDIATAYLRAAGIKQSNGAEFPAAKCGAGTCGPGTTNPDLLTVPSVMGNMGTCDAPNQNHKNGALFTPEGLPAYCQIMSMHWNVADRELVQCGGGNCPATPEECAGEPITYHGHEVVAEVRSFLQYPTHFFAECQAVNAYENAVPNPAWPYLDDPGRMGHFLTTTGNPPPCPCNPGPDEGDFQCVVDGCGPGKDCCLPKDIKERGAGFLIAPSPSPIKVLRPDVPYMQFDGFFAPEGGSEPAYNLSTYLGTTYKNDRDVTFITATDGPGKEDVWMSGYMDGTCDVDPPPPPPKFTGDEAPPKSFNPEASCGGKVSYLGGHSYTGKAGQRLFLNALFEADCTSESGQPRMGLSLTGELVVAAKSLPVERGYVVGYKNEGSGPALDAVLRALHAASGLEVVDAKMGTVSAEGGSWALGAVSGTISQPNDPAASGSRDATLKFTQFGEHVLNLDIRYRVGVSNLSSTMNVTIRVLLDTDADGVPDETDPSPNDPASCGDSDMDECDDCKSGTFDPGNDGCGPSGNGGSGSSGGASSDPAGCGCHIGPASTSPALLLAFSLLGLGLGRRTRRRPR
;
A
#
# COMPACT_ATOMS: atom_id res chain seq x y z
N MET A 1 -28.76 59.17 -4.92
CA MET A 1 -28.52 60.22 -3.89
C MET A 1 -27.95 59.52 -2.66
N LYS A 2 -26.86 59.92 -2.00
CA LYS A 2 -26.07 61.17 -2.07
C LYS A 2 -24.56 60.86 -2.32
N LEU A 3 -23.83 61.85 -2.86
CA LEU A 3 -22.35 61.88 -2.94
C LEU A 3 -21.76 62.72 -1.80
N SER A 4 -20.50 62.44 -1.40
CA SER A 4 -19.44 63.38 -0.92
C SER A 4 -18.52 62.72 0.15
N LYS A 5 -17.20 62.99 0.29
CA LYS A 5 -16.12 63.45 -0.61
C LYS A 5 -14.77 63.50 0.17
N LEU A 6 -13.66 63.00 -0.40
CA LEU A 6 -12.23 63.36 -0.09
C LEU A 6 -11.70 63.04 1.35
N LEU A 7 -10.39 62.99 1.69
CA LEU A 7 -9.10 63.31 1.02
C LEU A 7 -7.91 62.47 1.61
N PHE A 8 -6.87 62.24 0.81
CA PHE A 8 -5.54 61.61 1.02
C PHE A 8 -4.93 61.39 2.44
N ALA A 9 -4.22 60.26 2.60
CA ALA A 9 -2.79 60.20 2.98
C ALA A 9 -2.15 58.88 2.50
N GLY A 10 -0.91 58.90 2.00
CA GLY A 10 -0.21 57.71 1.47
C GLY A 10 0.80 57.12 2.45
N MET A 11 1.02 55.80 2.38
CA MET A 11 2.11 55.11 3.06
C MET A 11 2.58 53.93 2.19
N ALA A 12 3.88 53.62 2.23
CA ALA A 12 4.55 52.78 1.25
C ALA A 12 4.08 51.30 1.26
N LEU A 13 3.92 50.70 0.07
CA LEU A 13 3.82 49.25 -0.05
C LEU A 13 5.21 48.64 0.17
N CYS A 14 5.35 47.91 1.28
CA CYS A 14 6.32 46.83 1.39
C CYS A 14 5.68 45.58 0.75
N PRO A 15 6.35 44.84 -0.16
CA PRO A 15 5.81 43.61 -0.69
C PRO A 15 5.85 42.54 0.41
N ALA A 16 4.74 42.37 1.12
CA ALA A 16 4.56 41.23 2.00
C ALA A 16 4.62 39.97 1.13
N LEU A 17 5.67 39.18 1.32
CA LEU A 17 5.82 37.87 0.71
C LEU A 17 4.63 37.02 1.18
N ALA A 18 3.64 36.84 0.30
CA ALA A 18 2.45 36.07 0.61
C ALA A 18 2.86 34.60 0.69
N LEU A 19 3.18 34.15 1.91
CA LEU A 19 3.26 32.73 2.22
C LEU A 19 1.85 32.15 1.96
N THR A 20 1.65 31.61 0.77
CA THR A 20 0.51 30.76 0.46
C THR A 20 0.67 29.52 1.31
N THR A 21 0.09 29.58 2.51
CA THR A 21 -0.14 28.41 3.34
C THR A 21 -1.07 27.50 2.54
N VAL A 22 -0.47 26.53 1.85
CA VAL A 22 -1.21 25.40 1.30
C VAL A 22 -1.80 24.69 2.51
N ALA A 23 -3.07 24.97 2.79
CA ALA A 23 -3.81 24.26 3.81
C ALA A 23 -3.83 22.79 3.39
N ALA A 24 -3.15 21.94 4.16
CA ALA A 24 -3.15 20.51 3.90
C ALA A 24 -4.60 20.01 3.91
N ARG A 25 -5.05 19.46 2.78
CA ARG A 25 -6.33 18.74 2.72
C ARG A 25 -6.26 17.58 3.71
N GLU A 26 -7.26 17.49 4.58
CA GLU A 26 -7.49 16.29 5.37
C GLU A 26 -7.96 15.19 4.41
N ALA A 27 -7.44 13.97 4.56
CA ALA A 27 -7.80 12.82 3.73
C ALA A 27 -9.17 12.24 4.15
N ARG A 28 -10.23 13.03 3.92
CA ARG A 28 -11.60 12.54 3.84
C ARG A 28 -11.80 11.95 2.44
N ALA A 29 -12.84 11.12 2.25
CA ALA A 29 -13.33 10.84 0.90
C ALA A 29 -13.55 12.18 0.18
N GLU A 30 -12.93 12.34 -1.00
CA GLU A 30 -13.06 13.59 -1.75
C GLU A 30 -14.29 13.49 -2.67
N ASP A 31 -15.19 14.48 -2.55
CA ASP A 31 -16.25 14.80 -3.50
C ASP A 31 -15.64 15.01 -4.90
N ARG A 32 -15.45 13.92 -5.65
CA ARG A 32 -14.83 13.96 -6.97
C ARG A 32 -15.89 14.23 -8.01
N THR A 33 -15.67 15.27 -8.81
CA THR A 33 -16.51 15.52 -10.00
C THR A 33 -15.92 14.76 -11.19
N PHE A 34 -16.61 13.70 -11.59
CA PHE A 34 -16.29 12.91 -12.77
C PHE A 34 -16.85 13.61 -14.02
N PRO A 35 -16.04 13.84 -15.08
CA PRO A 35 -16.53 14.40 -16.33
C PRO A 35 -17.52 13.48 -17.07
N ALA A 36 -18.29 14.06 -17.99
CA ALA A 36 -18.99 13.27 -19.01
C ALA A 36 -17.97 12.44 -19.82
N GLY A 37 -18.34 11.23 -20.22
CA GLY A 37 -17.45 10.24 -20.84
C GLY A 37 -16.73 9.32 -19.85
N SER A 38 -16.79 9.58 -18.55
CA SER A 38 -16.34 8.62 -17.52
C SER A 38 -17.16 7.33 -17.60
N LEU A 39 -16.51 6.18 -17.41
CA LEU A 39 -17.19 4.88 -17.43
C LEU A 39 -17.63 4.49 -16.02
N ILE A 40 -18.82 3.91 -15.91
CA ILE A 40 -19.39 3.40 -14.67
C ILE A 40 -19.62 1.90 -14.84
N ILE A 41 -19.03 1.09 -13.97
CA ILE A 41 -19.33 -0.34 -13.81
C ILE A 41 -20.33 -0.43 -12.65
N PRO A 42 -21.64 -0.59 -12.91
CA PRO A 42 -22.63 -0.75 -11.85
C PRO A 42 -22.31 -2.00 -11.00
N MET A 43 -22.64 -1.94 -9.72
CA MET A 43 -22.48 -3.05 -8.77
C MET A 43 -23.79 -3.34 -8.01
N ASP A 44 -24.90 -2.83 -8.52
CA ASP A 44 -26.26 -3.08 -8.04
C ASP A 44 -26.91 -4.30 -8.70
N GLN A 45 -27.98 -4.81 -8.09
CA GLN A 45 -28.76 -5.93 -8.63
C GLN A 45 -29.62 -5.55 -9.86
N ALA A 46 -29.83 -4.26 -10.14
CA ALA A 46 -30.67 -3.83 -11.26
C ALA A 46 -29.96 -3.95 -12.61
N TYR A 47 -28.66 -3.65 -12.67
CA TYR A 47 -27.85 -3.68 -13.90
C TYR A 47 -26.77 -4.76 -13.93
N GLN A 48 -26.29 -5.24 -12.78
CA GLN A 48 -25.11 -6.12 -12.73
C GLN A 48 -25.39 -7.55 -12.23
N ALA A 49 -26.61 -7.89 -11.82
CA ALA A 49 -26.95 -9.18 -11.18
C ALA A 49 -26.28 -10.44 -11.76
N GLU A 50 -26.19 -10.60 -13.09
CA GLU A 50 -25.55 -11.77 -13.71
C GLU A 50 -24.03 -11.61 -13.95
N GLY A 51 -23.53 -10.40 -14.20
CA GLY A 51 -22.11 -10.15 -14.47
C GLY A 51 -21.27 -9.85 -13.22
N ILE A 52 -21.85 -9.92 -12.02
CA ILE A 52 -21.29 -9.29 -10.81
C ILE A 52 -19.99 -9.90 -10.27
N TYR A 53 -19.62 -11.10 -10.71
CA TYR A 53 -18.30 -11.66 -10.41
C TYR A 53 -17.29 -11.24 -11.47
N GLN A 54 -17.69 -11.30 -12.74
CA GLN A 54 -16.87 -10.88 -13.87
C GLN A 54 -16.55 -9.38 -13.86
N SER A 55 -17.28 -8.53 -13.11
CA SER A 55 -16.88 -7.14 -12.88
C SER A 55 -15.64 -7.00 -12.00
N TYR A 56 -15.43 -7.89 -11.00
CA TYR A 56 -14.18 -7.94 -10.24
C TYR A 56 -13.01 -8.45 -11.10
N GLY A 57 -13.27 -9.39 -12.02
CA GLY A 57 -12.27 -9.79 -13.03
C GLY A 57 -11.93 -8.66 -14.01
N LEU A 58 -12.93 -7.92 -14.49
CA LEU A 58 -12.71 -6.73 -15.31
C LEU A 58 -11.90 -5.67 -14.55
N LEU A 59 -12.24 -5.39 -13.28
CA LEU A 59 -11.49 -4.49 -12.40
C LEU A 59 -10.02 -4.93 -12.28
N PHE A 60 -9.79 -6.21 -11.98
CA PHE A 60 -8.45 -6.80 -11.92
C PHE A 60 -7.66 -6.55 -13.22
N HIS A 61 -8.27 -6.73 -14.38
CA HIS A 61 -7.61 -6.52 -15.66
C HIS A 61 -7.41 -5.03 -16.02
N LEU A 62 -8.35 -4.14 -15.67
CA LEU A 62 -8.16 -2.69 -15.80
C LEU A 62 -6.94 -2.23 -15.00
N LEU A 63 -6.86 -2.62 -13.73
CA LEU A 63 -5.75 -2.27 -12.85
C LEU A 63 -4.41 -2.87 -13.30
N ARG A 64 -4.41 -4.14 -13.72
CA ARG A 64 -3.22 -4.84 -14.23
C ARG A 64 -2.60 -4.16 -15.44
N GLU A 65 -3.44 -3.65 -16.34
CA GLU A 65 -3.00 -2.91 -17.53
C GLU A 65 -2.72 -1.41 -17.22
N GLY A 66 -2.79 -0.98 -15.96
CA GLY A 66 -2.53 0.40 -15.55
C GLY A 66 -3.63 1.37 -15.98
N VAL A 67 -4.89 1.04 -15.73
CA VAL A 67 -6.04 1.94 -15.74
C VAL A 67 -6.45 2.18 -14.29
N PRO A 68 -6.28 3.40 -13.73
CA PRO A 68 -6.80 3.76 -12.42
C PRO A 68 -8.33 3.59 -12.35
N VAL A 69 -8.83 3.12 -11.21
CA VAL A 69 -10.27 2.92 -10.99
C VAL A 69 -10.68 3.45 -9.62
N HIS A 70 -11.70 4.31 -9.59
CA HIS A 70 -12.29 4.81 -8.35
C HIS A 70 -13.35 3.85 -7.84
N TRP A 71 -13.24 3.45 -6.58
CA TRP A 71 -14.32 2.77 -5.87
C TRP A 71 -15.17 3.80 -5.16
N VAL A 72 -16.39 4.00 -5.65
CA VAL A 72 -17.23 5.14 -5.30
C VAL A 72 -18.31 4.70 -4.31
N ILE A 73 -18.30 5.27 -3.10
CA ILE A 73 -19.16 4.86 -1.99
C ILE A 73 -19.55 6.08 -1.16
N GLU A 74 -20.85 6.35 -1.02
CA GLU A 74 -21.39 7.45 -0.21
C GLU A 74 -20.95 7.32 1.26
N SER A 75 -20.37 8.38 1.84
CA SER A 75 -19.86 8.34 3.22
C SER A 75 -20.96 8.24 4.28
N ASP A 76 -22.14 8.79 4.02
CA ASP A 76 -23.31 8.78 4.93
C ASP A 76 -24.30 7.64 4.59
N LYS A 77 -23.83 6.60 3.90
CA LYS A 77 -24.64 5.52 3.34
C LYS A 77 -25.39 4.73 4.41
N VAL A 78 -26.61 4.31 4.08
CA VAL A 78 -27.52 3.59 4.99
C VAL A 78 -28.05 2.30 4.38
N TRP A 79 -28.45 1.35 5.22
CA TRP A 79 -29.00 0.05 4.82
C TRP A 79 -30.49 -0.08 5.18
N HIS A 80 -31.31 -0.56 4.25
CA HIS A 80 -32.69 -0.97 4.50
C HIS A 80 -32.80 -2.51 4.46
N GLY A 81 -33.05 -3.12 5.63
CA GLY A 81 -33.04 -4.57 5.80
C GLY A 81 -34.28 -5.31 5.32
N ALA A 82 -35.36 -4.59 4.98
CA ALA A 82 -36.55 -5.15 4.33
C ALA A 82 -36.51 -4.86 2.82
N ALA A 83 -37.36 -5.53 2.04
CA ALA A 83 -37.53 -5.13 0.64
C ALA A 83 -38.17 -3.74 0.56
N CYS A 84 -37.64 -2.83 -0.26
CA CYS A 84 -38.18 -1.46 -0.42
C CYS A 84 -39.65 -1.39 -0.87
N ASN A 85 -40.22 -2.49 -1.38
CA ASN A 85 -41.63 -2.61 -1.74
C ASN A 85 -42.53 -3.22 -0.62
N THR A 86 -42.00 -3.42 0.59
CA THR A 86 -42.73 -3.99 1.73
C THR A 86 -43.84 -3.04 2.20
N ALA A 87 -45.09 -3.53 2.23
CA ALA A 87 -46.23 -2.72 2.61
C ALA A 87 -46.14 -2.26 4.08
N GLY A 88 -45.99 -0.94 4.27
CA GLY A 88 -45.81 -0.32 5.60
C GLY A 88 -44.35 -0.07 6.00
N ASP A 89 -43.39 -0.59 5.23
CA ASP A 89 -41.95 -0.41 5.41
C ASP A 89 -41.29 -0.17 4.03
N LEU A 90 -41.67 0.95 3.40
CA LEU A 90 -41.19 1.35 2.08
C LEU A 90 -39.96 2.25 2.22
N CYS A 91 -38.88 1.94 1.49
CA CYS A 91 -37.73 2.82 1.41
C CYS A 91 -37.98 4.00 0.44
N ALA A 92 -37.20 5.07 0.59
CA ALA A 92 -37.32 6.26 -0.24
C ALA A 92 -36.91 6.03 -1.70
N TRP A 93 -35.97 5.13 -1.96
CA TRP A 93 -35.23 5.03 -3.22
C TRP A 93 -35.92 4.16 -4.30
N ASP A 94 -35.66 4.43 -5.58
CA ASP A 94 -36.14 3.58 -6.70
C ASP A 94 -35.01 2.70 -7.26
N CYS A 95 -35.35 1.48 -7.67
CA CYS A 95 -34.38 0.54 -8.26
C CYS A 95 -34.22 0.66 -9.77
N ALA A 96 -35.17 1.32 -10.46
CA ALA A 96 -35.09 1.60 -11.89
C ALA A 96 -34.48 3.01 -12.12
N GLU A 97 -35.09 3.83 -12.99
CA GLU A 97 -34.78 5.27 -13.01
C GLU A 97 -35.30 5.94 -11.73
N GLU A 98 -34.56 6.92 -11.20
CA GLU A 98 -34.95 7.65 -9.99
C GLU A 98 -36.20 8.51 -10.25
N GLY A 99 -37.19 8.43 -9.36
CA GLY A 99 -38.50 9.07 -9.51
C GLY A 99 -39.51 8.27 -10.35
N SER A 100 -39.20 7.02 -10.71
CA SER A 100 -40.12 6.10 -11.39
C SER A 100 -41.18 5.48 -10.47
N GLY A 101 -40.94 5.47 -9.15
CA GLY A 101 -41.74 4.76 -8.15
C GLY A 101 -41.54 3.23 -8.15
N VAL A 102 -40.62 2.70 -8.96
CA VAL A 102 -40.33 1.26 -9.02
C VAL A 102 -39.38 0.89 -7.87
N LYS A 103 -39.95 0.48 -6.75
CA LYS A 103 -39.22 0.08 -5.54
C LYS A 103 -38.50 -1.25 -5.68
N CYS A 104 -37.34 -1.36 -5.03
CA CYS A 104 -36.55 -2.58 -4.97
C CYS A 104 -37.33 -3.73 -4.32
N PRO A 105 -37.41 -4.92 -4.95
CA PRO A 105 -38.06 -6.10 -4.37
C PRO A 105 -37.15 -6.87 -3.39
N TYR A 106 -36.08 -6.25 -2.90
CA TYR A 106 -35.04 -6.83 -2.05
C TYR A 106 -34.47 -5.76 -1.09
N PRO A 107 -33.84 -6.18 0.03
CA PRO A 107 -33.02 -5.33 0.90
C PRO A 107 -31.91 -4.63 0.12
N THR A 108 -31.66 -3.35 0.42
CA THR A 108 -30.77 -2.51 -0.38
C THR A 108 -30.17 -1.36 0.43
N ALA A 109 -29.10 -0.78 -0.09
CA ALA A 109 -28.49 0.42 0.48
C ALA A 109 -29.01 1.72 -0.18
N SER A 110 -28.71 2.87 0.42
CA SER A 110 -28.82 4.15 -0.30
C SER A 110 -27.91 4.15 -1.55
N PRO A 111 -28.29 4.91 -2.59
CA PRO A 111 -27.42 5.18 -3.74
C PRO A 111 -26.10 5.80 -3.35
N ASP A 112 -25.01 5.28 -3.91
CA ASP A 112 -23.66 5.84 -3.80
C ASP A 112 -23.51 7.17 -4.56
N PHE A 113 -24.24 7.30 -5.68
CA PHE A 113 -24.43 8.57 -6.40
C PHE A 113 -25.56 8.44 -7.43
N PHE A 114 -25.95 9.58 -8.01
CA PHE A 114 -26.91 9.66 -9.10
C PHE A 114 -26.25 10.14 -10.39
N ALA A 115 -26.45 9.42 -11.50
CA ALA A 115 -25.97 9.84 -12.82
C ALA A 115 -26.91 9.42 -13.97
N GLY A 116 -26.96 10.26 -15.00
CA GLY A 116 -27.50 9.92 -16.31
C GLY A 116 -26.42 9.37 -17.24
N ALA A 117 -26.70 8.29 -17.96
CA ALA A 117 -25.69 7.53 -18.70
C ALA A 117 -26.23 6.90 -20.00
N GLN A 118 -25.33 6.40 -20.84
CA GLN A 118 -25.63 5.51 -21.95
C GLN A 118 -25.00 4.14 -21.71
N VAL A 119 -25.72 3.06 -22.01
CA VAL A 119 -25.17 1.70 -21.89
C VAL A 119 -24.17 1.43 -23.01
N VAL A 120 -22.94 1.05 -22.66
CA VAL A 120 -21.87 0.66 -23.60
C VAL A 120 -21.84 -0.85 -23.81
N TRP A 121 -22.06 -1.61 -22.74
CA TRP A 121 -22.18 -3.07 -22.69
C TRP A 121 -23.20 -3.50 -21.64
N GLY A 122 -23.80 -4.67 -21.80
CA GLY A 122 -24.74 -5.26 -20.83
C GLY A 122 -26.22 -5.15 -21.24
N ASN A 123 -27.08 -5.07 -20.23
CA ASN A 123 -28.54 -4.98 -20.34
C ASN A 123 -29.05 -3.79 -19.50
N PRO A 124 -29.87 -2.85 -20.02
CA PRO A 124 -30.43 -2.73 -21.37
C PRO A 124 -29.40 -2.73 -22.50
N ALA A 125 -29.83 -3.02 -23.73
CA ALA A 125 -28.92 -3.16 -24.86
C ALA A 125 -28.08 -1.88 -25.13
N LYS A 126 -26.86 -2.07 -25.64
CA LYS A 126 -25.92 -1.02 -26.03
C LYS A 126 -26.59 0.14 -26.77
N GLY A 127 -26.30 1.36 -26.34
CA GLY A 127 -26.89 2.60 -26.85
C GLY A 127 -28.13 3.08 -26.09
N ALA A 128 -28.74 2.25 -25.24
CA ALA A 128 -29.86 2.66 -24.39
C ALA A 128 -29.48 3.81 -23.45
N THR A 129 -30.38 4.78 -23.30
CA THR A 129 -30.21 5.93 -22.40
C THR A 129 -30.83 5.65 -21.04
N ILE A 130 -30.07 5.94 -19.98
CA ILE A 130 -30.50 5.97 -18.58
C ILE A 130 -30.56 7.45 -18.20
N LYS A 131 -31.74 8.00 -17.90
CA LYS A 131 -31.90 9.44 -17.63
C LYS A 131 -31.28 9.85 -16.31
N ASN A 132 -31.55 9.07 -15.27
CA ASN A 132 -30.96 9.22 -13.94
C ASN A 132 -31.14 7.90 -13.18
N HIS A 133 -30.05 7.33 -12.66
CA HIS A 133 -30.09 6.15 -11.80
C HIS A 133 -29.23 6.39 -10.56
N GLY A 134 -29.75 5.96 -9.41
CA GLY A 134 -28.98 5.88 -8.17
C GLY A 134 -28.18 4.59 -8.14
N TYR A 135 -26.90 4.66 -8.51
CA TYR A 135 -26.01 3.49 -8.51
C TYR A 135 -25.77 3.02 -7.08
N ARG A 136 -25.67 1.70 -6.86
CA ARG A 136 -25.57 1.11 -5.51
C ARG A 136 -24.50 0.03 -5.42
N GLY A 137 -24.24 -0.39 -4.18
CA GLY A 137 -23.34 -1.48 -3.86
C GLY A 137 -21.88 -1.17 -4.20
N GLY A 138 -21.44 0.08 -4.12
CA GLY A 138 -20.06 0.47 -4.36
C GLY A 138 -19.63 0.27 -5.82
N PRO A 139 -20.24 0.99 -6.78
CA PRO A 139 -19.84 0.97 -8.19
C PRO A 139 -18.38 1.38 -8.39
N PHE A 140 -17.79 0.90 -9.49
CA PHE A 140 -16.45 1.30 -9.93
C PHE A 140 -16.55 2.34 -11.05
N VAL A 141 -15.72 3.38 -11.01
CA VAL A 141 -15.72 4.48 -11.98
C VAL A 141 -14.32 4.67 -12.57
N VAL A 142 -14.23 4.70 -13.90
CA VAL A 142 -13.01 5.06 -14.64
C VAL A 142 -13.17 6.47 -15.18
N ASP A 143 -12.23 7.35 -14.83
CA ASP A 143 -12.26 8.75 -15.24
C ASP A 143 -12.09 8.90 -16.78
N ALA A 144 -12.68 9.95 -17.35
CA ALA A 144 -12.72 10.22 -18.78
C ALA A 144 -11.34 10.21 -19.48
N PRO A 145 -10.21 10.67 -18.89
CA PRO A 145 -8.88 10.54 -19.50
C PRO A 145 -8.40 9.11 -19.74
N HIS A 146 -8.95 8.13 -19.02
CA HIS A 146 -8.61 6.71 -19.17
C HIS A 146 -9.66 5.89 -19.93
N ARG A 147 -10.79 6.53 -20.30
CA ARG A 147 -11.94 5.93 -21.01
C ARG A 147 -11.54 5.04 -22.18
N ASP A 148 -10.74 5.52 -23.12
CA ASP A 148 -10.51 4.81 -24.39
C ASP A 148 -9.70 3.53 -24.16
N LYS A 149 -8.64 3.59 -23.35
CA LYS A 149 -7.85 2.43 -22.91
C LYS A 149 -8.71 1.43 -22.12
N ALA A 150 -9.58 1.93 -21.25
CA ALA A 150 -10.52 1.08 -20.52
C ALA A 150 -11.54 0.40 -21.46
N LEU A 151 -12.03 1.09 -22.49
CA LEU A 151 -12.96 0.51 -23.46
C LEU A 151 -12.30 -0.59 -24.31
N GLU A 152 -11.02 -0.50 -24.65
CA GLU A 152 -10.29 -1.58 -25.31
C GLU A 152 -10.30 -2.87 -24.45
N ILE A 153 -10.00 -2.73 -23.15
CA ILE A 153 -10.02 -3.82 -22.16
C ILE A 153 -11.44 -4.37 -21.96
N VAL A 154 -12.44 -3.50 -21.80
CA VAL A 154 -13.87 -3.87 -21.66
C VAL A 154 -14.36 -4.65 -22.89
N ASN A 155 -14.01 -4.20 -24.10
CA ASN A 155 -14.38 -4.87 -25.35
C ASN A 155 -13.73 -6.27 -25.40
N ALA A 156 -12.43 -6.38 -25.12
CA ALA A 156 -11.74 -7.68 -25.08
C ALA A 156 -12.29 -8.62 -24.00
N TRP A 157 -12.73 -8.09 -22.85
CA TRP A 157 -13.31 -8.86 -21.75
C TRP A 157 -14.71 -9.41 -22.07
N ASN A 158 -15.56 -8.60 -22.71
CA ASN A 158 -16.96 -8.91 -22.99
C ASN A 158 -17.20 -9.59 -24.36
N ASP A 159 -16.30 -9.43 -25.33
CA ASP A 159 -16.42 -10.04 -26.67
C ASP A 159 -15.51 -11.27 -26.80
N GLN A 160 -16.10 -12.46 -26.72
CA GLN A 160 -15.39 -13.73 -26.85
C GLN A 160 -14.67 -13.90 -28.20
N SER A 161 -15.07 -13.17 -29.25
CA SER A 161 -14.36 -13.20 -30.54
C SER A 161 -12.99 -12.52 -30.50
N LEU A 162 -12.75 -11.66 -29.51
CA LEU A 162 -11.47 -10.98 -29.28
C LEU A 162 -10.49 -11.78 -28.40
N TRP A 163 -10.93 -12.86 -27.75
CA TRP A 163 -10.11 -13.66 -26.83
C TRP A 163 -8.89 -14.32 -27.51
N GLY A 164 -9.00 -14.67 -28.79
CA GLY A 164 -7.85 -15.19 -29.56
C GLY A 164 -6.73 -14.16 -29.76
N GLN A 165 -7.06 -12.87 -29.70
CA GLN A 165 -6.09 -11.75 -29.71
C GLN A 165 -5.72 -11.31 -28.27
N ASN A 166 -6.57 -11.64 -27.29
CA ASN A 166 -6.45 -11.27 -25.89
C ASN A 166 -6.57 -12.51 -24.97
N PRO A 167 -5.59 -13.44 -24.96
CA PRO A 167 -5.71 -14.70 -24.20
C PRO A 167 -5.83 -14.51 -22.69
N TRP A 168 -5.48 -13.32 -22.18
CA TRP A 168 -5.72 -12.93 -20.80
C TRP A 168 -7.21 -12.89 -20.44
N ALA A 169 -8.11 -12.55 -21.39
CA ALA A 169 -9.55 -12.45 -21.17
C ALA A 169 -10.31 -13.80 -21.20
N ASP A 170 -9.71 -14.84 -21.77
CA ASP A 170 -10.30 -16.19 -21.89
C ASP A 170 -10.52 -16.83 -20.52
N ARG A 171 -11.73 -17.35 -20.25
CA ARG A 171 -12.14 -17.85 -18.93
C ARG A 171 -13.27 -18.87 -19.04
N ALA A 172 -13.27 -19.87 -18.17
CA ALA A 172 -14.28 -20.93 -18.19
C ALA A 172 -15.69 -20.45 -17.82
N THR A 173 -15.82 -19.37 -17.02
CA THR A 173 -17.10 -18.82 -16.60
C THR A 173 -17.34 -17.44 -17.22
N PHE A 174 -18.16 -17.41 -18.27
CA PHE A 174 -18.48 -16.19 -19.02
C PHE A 174 -19.85 -15.62 -18.65
N GLN A 175 -19.85 -14.33 -18.28
CA GLN A 175 -21.00 -13.44 -18.30
C GLN A 175 -20.53 -12.08 -18.82
N VAL A 176 -21.43 -11.32 -19.45
CA VAL A 176 -21.18 -9.94 -19.88
C VAL A 176 -21.21 -9.02 -18.67
N VAL A 177 -20.19 -8.21 -18.50
CA VAL A 177 -20.17 -7.12 -17.52
C VAL A 177 -20.91 -5.92 -18.11
N THR A 178 -21.92 -5.41 -17.41
CA THR A 178 -22.58 -4.17 -17.78
C THR A 178 -21.62 -3.00 -17.55
N VAL A 179 -21.53 -2.09 -18.51
CA VAL A 179 -20.71 -0.88 -18.43
C VAL A 179 -21.49 0.28 -19.04
N HIS A 180 -21.60 1.37 -18.30
CA HIS A 180 -22.25 2.60 -18.71
C HIS A 180 -21.22 3.71 -18.95
N GLU A 181 -21.58 4.71 -19.74
CA GLU A 181 -20.79 5.93 -19.98
C GLU A 181 -21.62 7.15 -19.55
N ALA A 182 -21.06 7.98 -18.66
CA ALA A 182 -21.76 9.13 -18.10
C ALA A 182 -22.03 10.20 -19.17
N THR A 183 -23.30 10.57 -19.34
CA THR A 183 -23.73 11.55 -20.37
C THR A 183 -23.58 13.01 -19.94
N ALA A 184 -23.36 13.24 -18.65
CA ALA A 184 -23.11 14.53 -18.03
C ALA A 184 -22.12 14.34 -16.86
N PRO A 185 -21.42 15.41 -16.41
CA PRO A 185 -20.62 15.33 -15.20
C PRO A 185 -21.48 15.02 -13.98
N PHE A 186 -20.94 14.26 -13.03
CA PHE A 186 -21.57 13.95 -11.75
C PHE A 186 -20.54 14.03 -10.62
N THR A 187 -21.00 14.25 -9.39
CA THR A 187 -20.15 14.29 -8.20
C THR A 187 -20.43 13.08 -7.33
N ALA A 188 -19.38 12.43 -6.82
CA ALA A 188 -19.51 11.27 -5.94
C ALA A 188 -18.27 11.07 -5.05
N ASP A 189 -18.46 10.39 -3.92
CA ASP A 189 -17.43 10.11 -2.92
C ASP A 189 -16.46 9.02 -3.43
N SER A 190 -15.26 9.41 -3.84
CA SER A 190 -14.20 8.46 -4.20
C SER A 190 -13.54 7.88 -2.93
N LYS A 191 -14.17 6.86 -2.33
CA LYS A 191 -13.72 6.23 -1.07
C LYS A 191 -12.35 5.53 -1.20
N LYS A 192 -12.02 4.99 -2.37
CA LYS A 192 -10.66 4.53 -2.74
C LYS A 192 -10.34 4.82 -4.20
N GLU A 193 -9.08 5.16 -4.49
CA GLU A 193 -8.49 5.08 -5.82
C GLU A 193 -7.60 3.84 -5.89
N LEU A 194 -7.96 2.90 -6.78
CA LEU A 194 -7.27 1.65 -7.02
C LEU A 194 -6.31 1.84 -8.20
N LEU A 195 -5.05 1.42 -8.02
CA LEU A 195 -3.93 1.67 -8.94
C LEU A 195 -3.22 0.40 -9.40
N ALA A 196 -3.35 -0.72 -8.69
CA ALA A 196 -2.70 -1.99 -9.02
C ALA A 196 -3.58 -3.21 -8.72
N ALA A 197 -3.54 -4.19 -9.61
CA ALA A 197 -4.14 -5.51 -9.41
C ALA A 197 -3.31 -6.35 -8.42
N PRO A 198 -3.94 -6.96 -7.40
CA PRO A 198 -3.24 -7.73 -6.38
C PRO A 198 -2.60 -9.02 -6.93
N THR A 199 -1.50 -9.46 -6.33
CA THR A 199 -1.16 -10.90 -6.35
C THR A 199 -1.91 -11.58 -5.22
N ILE A 200 -2.59 -12.69 -5.51
CA ILE A 200 -3.49 -13.38 -4.59
C ILE A 200 -2.91 -14.76 -4.28
N ALA A 201 -2.72 -15.05 -2.99
CA ALA A 201 -2.45 -16.41 -2.50
C ALA A 201 -3.75 -17.02 -1.96
N VAL A 202 -3.97 -18.30 -2.25
CA VAL A 202 -5.01 -19.12 -1.61
C VAL A 202 -4.31 -20.19 -0.80
N PHE A 203 -4.67 -20.31 0.48
CA PHE A 203 -4.12 -21.34 1.34
C PHE A 203 -4.78 -22.68 1.00
N ALA A 204 -3.96 -23.65 0.59
CA ALA A 204 -4.33 -25.03 0.30
C ALA A 204 -4.58 -25.79 1.61
N ASP A 205 -5.63 -25.37 2.32
CA ASP A 205 -6.07 -25.88 3.61
C ASP A 205 -6.95 -27.13 3.52
N GLY A 206 -7.08 -27.68 2.30
CA GLY A 206 -7.94 -28.80 2.00
C GLY A 206 -9.36 -28.37 1.62
N ASN A 207 -9.67 -27.07 1.55
CA ASN A 207 -10.93 -26.50 1.07
C ASN A 207 -10.71 -25.23 0.19
N GLU A 208 -9.51 -25.10 -0.38
CA GLU A 208 -9.14 -24.03 -1.31
C GLU A 208 -10.01 -23.98 -2.57
N ASP A 209 -10.70 -25.07 -2.93
CA ASP A 209 -11.63 -25.14 -4.06
C ASP A 209 -12.85 -24.21 -3.91
N ILE A 210 -13.17 -23.78 -2.69
CA ILE A 210 -14.16 -22.73 -2.41
C ILE A 210 -13.65 -21.38 -2.93
N ALA A 211 -12.46 -20.96 -2.51
CA ALA A 211 -11.82 -19.74 -2.97
C ALA A 211 -11.57 -19.76 -4.48
N THR A 212 -11.06 -20.87 -5.02
CA THR A 212 -10.82 -20.96 -6.47
C THR A 212 -12.14 -20.93 -7.25
N ALA A 213 -13.24 -21.48 -6.75
CA ALA A 213 -14.54 -21.36 -7.40
C ALA A 213 -14.96 -19.88 -7.57
N TYR A 214 -14.78 -19.03 -6.54
CA TYR A 214 -15.08 -17.60 -6.62
C TYR A 214 -14.14 -16.86 -7.57
N LEU A 215 -12.83 -17.13 -7.51
CA LEU A 215 -11.83 -16.52 -8.42
C LEU A 215 -12.06 -16.91 -9.89
N ARG A 216 -12.41 -18.19 -10.15
CA ARG A 216 -12.78 -18.69 -11.48
C ARG A 216 -14.09 -18.09 -11.99
N ALA A 217 -15.08 -17.90 -11.11
CA ALA A 217 -16.32 -17.23 -11.45
C ALA A 217 -16.08 -15.75 -11.81
N ALA A 218 -15.16 -15.08 -11.12
CA ALA A 218 -14.71 -13.74 -11.49
C ALA A 218 -13.86 -13.71 -12.77
N GLY A 219 -13.21 -14.82 -13.12
CA GLY A 219 -12.23 -14.89 -14.21
C GLY A 219 -10.85 -14.37 -13.82
N ILE A 220 -10.58 -14.23 -12.52
CA ILE A 220 -9.27 -13.84 -11.99
C ILE A 220 -8.33 -15.05 -12.08
N LYS A 221 -7.12 -14.81 -12.56
CA LYS A 221 -6.11 -15.84 -12.85
C LYS A 221 -4.95 -15.78 -11.87
N GLN A 222 -4.21 -16.87 -11.78
CA GLN A 222 -2.97 -16.98 -11.03
C GLN A 222 -1.90 -16.02 -11.60
N SER A 223 -0.87 -15.75 -10.82
CA SER A 223 0.32 -14.95 -11.14
C SER A 223 1.01 -15.41 -12.43
N ASN A 224 1.03 -16.72 -12.69
CA ASN A 224 1.55 -17.33 -13.92
C ASN A 224 0.61 -17.20 -15.14
N GLY A 225 -0.57 -16.61 -14.98
CA GLY A 225 -1.57 -16.44 -16.04
C GLY A 225 -2.49 -17.65 -16.29
N ALA A 226 -2.39 -18.71 -15.50
CA ALA A 226 -3.31 -19.86 -15.56
C ALA A 226 -4.61 -19.56 -14.79
N GLU A 227 -5.74 -20.14 -15.23
CA GLU A 227 -6.94 -20.19 -14.40
C GLU A 227 -6.64 -20.99 -13.11
N PHE A 228 -7.24 -20.61 -11.98
CA PHE A 228 -7.16 -21.44 -10.77
C PHE A 228 -7.83 -22.81 -11.00
N PRO A 229 -7.36 -23.90 -10.37
CA PRO A 229 -7.95 -25.22 -10.58
C PRO A 229 -9.32 -25.33 -9.91
N ALA A 230 -10.24 -26.04 -10.55
CA ALA A 230 -11.59 -26.31 -10.03
C ALA A 230 -11.64 -27.45 -8.99
N ALA A 231 -10.50 -28.03 -8.64
CA ALA A 231 -10.37 -29.13 -7.70
C ALA A 231 -9.22 -28.85 -6.73
N LYS A 232 -9.34 -29.46 -5.54
CA LYS A 232 -8.34 -29.40 -4.47
C LYS A 232 -6.96 -29.87 -4.92
N CYS A 233 -5.93 -29.36 -4.25
CA CYS A 233 -4.53 -29.67 -4.45
C CYS A 233 -4.23 -31.17 -4.28
N GLY A 234 -3.49 -31.73 -5.23
CA GLY A 234 -2.80 -33.00 -5.06
C GLY A 234 -1.42 -32.80 -4.42
N ALA A 235 -0.82 -33.90 -3.96
CA ALA A 235 0.55 -33.87 -3.45
C ALA A 235 1.53 -33.35 -4.52
N GLY A 236 2.22 -32.24 -4.23
CA GLY A 236 3.18 -31.62 -5.13
C GLY A 236 2.60 -30.87 -6.34
N THR A 237 1.28 -30.64 -6.41
CA THR A 237 0.66 -29.88 -7.52
C THR A 237 0.46 -28.40 -7.22
N CYS A 238 0.82 -27.95 -6.02
CA CYS A 238 0.52 -26.63 -5.49
C CYS A 238 1.71 -26.05 -4.71
N GLY A 239 1.81 -24.71 -4.73
CA GLY A 239 2.88 -23.93 -4.13
C GLY A 239 3.94 -23.51 -5.15
N PRO A 240 4.89 -22.64 -4.76
CA PRO A 240 5.88 -22.06 -5.67
C PRO A 240 6.65 -23.12 -6.48
N GLY A 241 6.82 -22.87 -7.77
CA GLY A 241 7.49 -23.79 -8.70
C GLY A 241 6.61 -24.91 -9.27
N THR A 242 5.33 -25.01 -8.87
CA THR A 242 4.37 -25.95 -9.47
C THR A 242 3.52 -25.29 -10.56
N THR A 243 2.56 -26.02 -11.14
CA THR A 243 1.56 -25.45 -12.06
C THR A 243 0.56 -24.51 -11.36
N ASN A 244 0.42 -24.61 -10.03
CA ASN A 244 -0.46 -23.78 -9.23
C ASN A 244 0.37 -23.02 -8.15
N PRO A 245 1.18 -22.03 -8.57
CA PRO A 245 2.14 -21.36 -7.68
C PRO A 245 1.48 -20.64 -6.51
N ASP A 246 0.26 -20.14 -6.72
CA ASP A 246 -0.48 -19.28 -5.78
C ASP A 246 -1.31 -20.09 -4.76
N LEU A 247 -1.37 -21.42 -4.91
CA LEU A 247 -2.02 -22.32 -3.96
C LEU A 247 -1.00 -22.77 -2.90
N LEU A 248 -0.90 -22.03 -1.79
CA LEU A 248 0.15 -22.23 -0.79
C LEU A 248 -0.22 -23.35 0.20
N THR A 249 0.62 -24.36 0.34
CA THR A 249 0.48 -25.41 1.37
C THR A 249 1.07 -24.97 2.71
N VAL A 250 0.71 -25.63 3.84
CA VAL A 250 1.34 -25.38 5.16
C VAL A 250 2.87 -25.35 5.09
N PRO A 251 3.59 -26.36 4.54
CA PRO A 251 5.05 -26.32 4.41
C PRO A 251 5.57 -25.14 3.58
N SER A 252 4.80 -24.64 2.62
CA SER A 252 5.21 -23.46 1.85
C SER A 252 4.99 -22.16 2.62
N VAL A 253 3.93 -22.03 3.43
CA VAL A 253 3.68 -20.80 4.22
C VAL A 253 4.59 -20.73 5.44
N MET A 254 4.86 -21.84 6.13
CA MET A 254 5.80 -21.88 7.28
C MET A 254 7.28 -21.78 6.87
N GLY A 255 7.59 -22.06 5.60
CA GLY A 255 8.96 -22.11 5.09
C GLY A 255 9.85 -23.19 5.72
N ASN A 256 11.15 -22.93 5.71
CA ASN A 256 12.18 -23.77 6.32
C ASN A 256 12.35 -23.47 7.82
N MET A 257 11.74 -24.31 8.64
CA MET A 257 11.83 -24.25 10.11
C MET A 257 13.16 -24.75 10.70
N GLY A 258 14.12 -25.22 9.89
CA GLY A 258 15.40 -25.75 10.39
C GLY A 258 15.27 -27.12 11.07
N THR A 259 16.12 -27.38 12.07
CA THR A 259 16.09 -28.63 12.85
C THR A 259 15.59 -28.39 14.26
N CYS A 260 15.13 -29.43 14.94
CA CYS A 260 14.47 -29.29 16.23
C CYS A 260 15.41 -28.83 17.38
N ASP A 261 16.73 -28.96 17.21
CA ASP A 261 17.79 -28.40 18.07
C ASP A 261 18.33 -27.03 17.62
N ALA A 262 18.00 -26.59 16.41
CA ALA A 262 18.34 -25.30 15.84
C ALA A 262 17.17 -24.72 15.03
N PRO A 263 16.01 -24.45 15.69
CA PRO A 263 14.82 -24.00 14.99
C PRO A 263 15.03 -22.60 14.40
N ASN A 264 14.56 -22.41 13.18
CA ASN A 264 14.51 -21.10 12.54
C ASN A 264 13.40 -20.26 13.17
N GLN A 265 13.73 -19.05 13.62
CA GLN A 265 12.80 -18.10 14.25
C GLN A 265 12.43 -16.92 13.31
N ASN A 266 12.82 -16.98 12.03
CA ASN A 266 12.47 -15.96 11.06
C ASN A 266 11.10 -16.24 10.42
N HIS A 267 10.04 -15.64 10.94
CA HIS A 267 8.67 -15.72 10.40
C HIS A 267 8.46 -14.94 9.08
N LYS A 268 9.50 -14.85 8.25
CA LYS A 268 9.49 -14.26 6.91
C LYS A 268 10.32 -15.08 5.93
N ASN A 269 10.29 -16.40 6.09
CA ASN A 269 11.07 -17.34 5.30
C ASN A 269 10.19 -18.26 4.44
N GLY A 270 8.88 -18.23 4.65
CA GLY A 270 7.87 -18.87 3.81
C GLY A 270 7.54 -18.12 2.53
N ALA A 271 6.69 -18.76 1.72
CA ALA A 271 6.28 -18.32 0.39
C ALA A 271 5.48 -17.01 0.37
N LEU A 272 5.03 -16.50 1.52
CA LEU A 272 4.41 -15.18 1.62
C LEU A 272 5.38 -14.03 1.31
N PHE A 273 6.69 -14.29 1.37
CA PHE A 273 7.75 -13.31 1.18
C PHE A 273 8.62 -13.62 -0.03
N THR A 274 9.22 -12.58 -0.61
CA THR A 274 10.32 -12.70 -1.56
C THR A 274 11.61 -13.11 -0.82
N PRO A 275 12.67 -13.56 -1.52
CA PRO A 275 13.97 -13.86 -0.89
C PRO A 275 14.58 -12.69 -0.11
N GLU A 276 14.16 -11.47 -0.40
CA GLU A 276 14.55 -10.23 0.27
C GLU A 276 13.69 -9.88 1.51
N GLY A 277 12.71 -10.72 1.88
CA GLY A 277 11.89 -10.56 3.10
C GLY A 277 10.70 -9.61 2.97
N LEU A 278 10.37 -9.14 1.76
CA LEU A 278 9.20 -8.30 1.48
C LEU A 278 8.00 -9.14 0.99
N PRO A 279 6.74 -8.70 1.15
CA PRO A 279 5.58 -9.46 0.69
C PRO A 279 5.63 -9.81 -0.81
N ALA A 280 5.53 -11.09 -1.13
CA ALA A 280 5.37 -11.58 -2.51
C ALA A 280 3.92 -11.43 -2.99
N TYR A 281 2.96 -11.44 -2.05
CA TYR A 281 1.53 -11.35 -2.28
C TYR A 281 0.94 -10.05 -1.73
N CYS A 282 -0.18 -9.62 -2.31
CA CYS A 282 -1.02 -8.55 -1.77
C CYS A 282 -1.99 -9.09 -0.72
N GLN A 283 -2.50 -10.31 -0.94
CA GLN A 283 -3.46 -10.97 -0.07
C GLN A 283 -3.20 -12.47 0.03
N ILE A 284 -3.47 -13.04 1.20
CA ILE A 284 -3.68 -14.48 1.40
C ILE A 284 -5.10 -14.73 1.94
N MET A 285 -5.70 -15.86 1.57
CA MET A 285 -7.01 -16.30 2.08
C MET A 285 -7.01 -17.77 2.54
N SER A 286 -7.79 -18.11 3.56
CA SER A 286 -8.03 -19.49 4.03
C SER A 286 -9.52 -19.73 4.28
N MET A 287 -10.05 -20.85 3.82
CA MET A 287 -11.50 -21.12 3.77
C MET A 287 -11.99 -22.01 4.91
N HIS A 288 -11.17 -22.98 5.34
CA HIS A 288 -11.57 -23.96 6.34
C HIS A 288 -10.37 -24.69 6.96
N TRP A 289 -9.28 -23.98 7.21
CA TRP A 289 -8.12 -24.60 7.87
C TRP A 289 -8.48 -25.09 9.27
N ASN A 290 -8.10 -26.34 9.55
CA ASN A 290 -8.52 -27.03 10.75
C ASN A 290 -7.68 -26.61 11.95
N VAL A 291 -8.37 -26.33 13.06
CA VAL A 291 -7.74 -26.10 14.37
C VAL A 291 -6.84 -27.27 14.81
N ALA A 292 -7.16 -28.52 14.44
CA ALA A 292 -6.28 -29.66 14.68
C ALA A 292 -4.98 -29.60 13.87
N ASP A 293 -5.03 -29.11 12.62
CA ASP A 293 -3.87 -28.92 11.75
C ASP A 293 -3.04 -27.69 12.19
N ARG A 294 -3.68 -26.70 12.84
CA ARG A 294 -3.03 -25.58 13.52
C ARG A 294 -2.24 -26.01 14.76
N GLU A 295 -2.78 -26.92 15.55
CA GLU A 295 -2.10 -27.53 16.71
C GLU A 295 -1.06 -28.60 16.33
N LEU A 296 -0.91 -28.96 15.05
CA LEU A 296 0.02 -30.01 14.64
C LEU A 296 1.45 -29.47 14.53
N VAL A 297 2.41 -30.22 15.09
CA VAL A 297 3.85 -29.97 14.96
C VAL A 297 4.57 -31.30 14.72
N GLN A 298 5.47 -31.34 13.73
CA GLN A 298 6.19 -32.57 13.34
C GLN A 298 7.70 -32.37 13.15
N CYS A 299 8.51 -33.25 13.75
CA CYS A 299 9.95 -33.45 13.51
C CYS A 299 10.12 -34.75 12.70
N GLY A 300 10.89 -34.73 11.62
CA GLY A 300 11.18 -35.93 10.81
C GLY A 300 9.94 -36.61 10.19
N GLY A 301 8.82 -35.89 10.06
CA GLY A 301 7.53 -36.43 9.62
C GLY A 301 6.69 -37.15 10.70
N GLY A 302 7.14 -37.16 11.95
CA GLY A 302 6.40 -37.65 13.12
C GLY A 302 6.18 -36.54 14.16
N ASN A 303 5.38 -36.80 15.20
CA ASN A 303 5.13 -35.80 16.25
C ASN A 303 6.44 -35.32 16.93
N CYS A 304 6.57 -34.02 17.17
CA CYS A 304 7.67 -33.48 17.97
C CYS A 304 7.65 -34.02 19.41
N PRO A 305 8.82 -34.32 20.01
CA PRO A 305 8.94 -34.60 21.43
C PRO A 305 8.81 -33.31 22.26
N ALA A 306 8.91 -33.45 23.60
CA ALA A 306 8.78 -32.33 24.53
C ALA A 306 10.09 -31.52 24.72
N THR A 307 11.24 -32.05 24.25
CA THR A 307 12.56 -31.43 24.42
C THR A 307 13.36 -31.46 23.10
N PRO A 308 14.21 -30.44 22.83
CA PRO A 308 15.04 -30.40 21.61
C PRO A 308 15.94 -31.64 21.46
N GLU A 309 16.49 -32.14 22.57
CA GLU A 309 17.50 -33.21 22.58
C GLU A 309 16.95 -34.56 22.11
N GLU A 310 15.64 -34.80 22.25
CA GLU A 310 14.98 -36.03 21.81
C GLU A 310 14.80 -36.11 20.28
N CYS A 311 15.00 -34.99 19.57
CA CYS A 311 14.86 -34.83 18.12
C CYS A 311 16.02 -34.04 17.48
N ALA A 312 17.19 -34.01 18.11
CA ALA A 312 18.32 -33.21 17.63
C ALA A 312 18.75 -33.63 16.20
N GLY A 313 18.88 -32.64 15.30
CA GLY A 313 19.18 -32.86 13.89
C GLY A 313 18.00 -33.29 13.01
N GLU A 314 16.84 -33.65 13.57
CA GLU A 314 15.64 -33.91 12.77
C GLU A 314 15.06 -32.59 12.23
N PRO A 315 14.61 -32.54 10.97
CA PRO A 315 14.01 -31.34 10.40
C PRO A 315 12.59 -31.15 10.95
N ILE A 316 12.20 -29.91 11.21
CA ILE A 316 10.80 -29.58 11.51
C ILE A 316 10.02 -29.57 10.18
N THR A 317 9.24 -30.61 9.95
CA THR A 317 8.55 -30.86 8.67
C THR A 317 7.15 -30.27 8.59
N TYR A 318 6.57 -29.88 9.73
CA TYR A 318 5.26 -29.23 9.82
C TYR A 318 5.17 -28.43 11.12
N HIS A 319 4.67 -27.19 11.08
CA HIS A 319 4.36 -26.41 12.28
C HIS A 319 3.16 -25.48 12.04
N GLY A 320 1.99 -25.83 12.57
CA GLY A 320 0.77 -25.04 12.34
C GLY A 320 0.88 -23.60 12.87
N HIS A 321 1.33 -23.40 14.11
CA HIS A 321 1.51 -22.04 14.64
C HIS A 321 2.50 -21.16 13.85
N GLU A 322 3.44 -21.72 13.08
CA GLU A 322 4.32 -20.92 12.23
C GLU A 322 3.57 -20.25 11.07
N VAL A 323 2.56 -20.93 10.52
CA VAL A 323 1.66 -20.35 9.52
C VAL A 323 0.97 -19.09 10.06
N VAL A 324 0.63 -19.08 11.35
CA VAL A 324 0.04 -17.92 12.02
C VAL A 324 1.08 -16.80 12.17
N ALA A 325 2.33 -17.10 12.52
CA ALA A 325 3.41 -16.11 12.63
C ALA A 325 3.83 -15.51 11.28
N GLU A 326 3.89 -16.31 10.22
CA GLU A 326 4.18 -15.85 8.85
C GLU A 326 3.04 -14.94 8.34
N VAL A 327 1.77 -15.30 8.58
CA VAL A 327 0.63 -14.41 8.29
C VAL A 327 0.67 -13.14 9.16
N ARG A 328 1.00 -13.23 10.45
CA ARG A 328 1.16 -12.07 11.35
C ARG A 328 2.27 -11.14 10.85
N SER A 329 3.38 -11.69 10.38
CA SER A 329 4.51 -10.93 9.83
C SER A 329 4.19 -10.32 8.47
N PHE A 330 3.38 -11.01 7.66
CA PHE A 330 2.89 -10.51 6.38
C PHE A 330 1.97 -9.30 6.55
N LEU A 331 1.18 -9.29 7.63
CA LEU A 331 0.32 -8.19 8.06
C LEU A 331 1.08 -7.02 8.73
N GLN A 332 2.41 -7.06 8.81
CA GLN A 332 3.22 -5.87 9.18
C GLN A 332 3.42 -4.89 8.00
N TYR A 333 2.93 -5.26 6.81
CA TYR A 333 2.98 -4.53 5.55
C TYR A 333 1.54 -4.17 5.09
N PRO A 334 1.32 -3.29 4.10
CA PRO A 334 -0.02 -2.90 3.62
C PRO A 334 -0.72 -3.99 2.80
N THR A 335 -0.88 -5.17 3.38
CA THR A 335 -1.42 -6.42 2.79
C THR A 335 -2.78 -6.77 3.42
N HIS A 336 -3.38 -7.88 2.98
CA HIS A 336 -4.65 -8.38 3.51
C HIS A 336 -4.62 -9.87 3.83
N PHE A 337 -5.28 -10.26 4.92
CA PHE A 337 -5.59 -11.65 5.25
C PHE A 337 -7.11 -11.83 5.35
N PHE A 338 -7.65 -12.77 4.57
CA PHE A 338 -9.04 -13.21 4.66
C PHE A 338 -9.14 -14.61 5.27
N ALA A 339 -10.00 -14.81 6.26
CA ALA A 339 -10.40 -16.16 6.67
C ALA A 339 -11.91 -16.29 6.76
N GLU A 340 -12.42 -17.49 6.52
CA GLU A 340 -13.82 -17.81 6.75
C GLU A 340 -14.00 -19.15 7.49
N CYS A 341 -15.17 -19.34 8.08
CA CYS A 341 -15.53 -20.55 8.83
C CYS A 341 -14.42 -21.00 9.82
N GLN A 342 -14.05 -22.29 9.84
CA GLN A 342 -13.11 -22.83 10.82
C GLN A 342 -11.72 -22.14 10.77
N ALA A 343 -11.32 -21.58 9.62
CA ALA A 343 -10.06 -20.86 9.51
C ALA A 343 -10.01 -19.66 10.46
N VAL A 344 -11.14 -18.98 10.70
CA VAL A 344 -11.22 -17.86 11.66
C VAL A 344 -10.76 -18.31 13.04
N ASN A 345 -11.25 -19.44 13.55
CA ASN A 345 -10.80 -19.96 14.85
C ASN A 345 -9.37 -20.53 14.82
N ALA A 346 -8.94 -21.12 13.70
CA ALA A 346 -7.58 -21.61 13.55
C ALA A 346 -6.56 -20.46 13.70
N TYR A 347 -6.75 -19.36 12.98
CA TYR A 347 -5.87 -18.20 13.10
C TYR A 347 -6.14 -17.36 14.35
N GLU A 348 -7.37 -16.90 14.59
CA GLU A 348 -7.65 -15.93 15.66
C GLU A 348 -7.46 -16.50 17.06
N ASN A 349 -7.84 -17.75 17.31
CA ASN A 349 -7.70 -18.35 18.64
C ASN A 349 -6.32 -18.99 18.86
N ALA A 350 -5.34 -18.77 17.97
CA ALA A 350 -3.98 -19.27 18.17
C ALA A 350 -3.29 -18.54 19.33
N VAL A 351 -2.94 -19.29 20.37
CA VAL A 351 -2.15 -18.85 21.52
C VAL A 351 -0.92 -19.74 21.68
N PRO A 352 0.25 -19.20 22.10
CA PRO A 352 1.44 -20.02 22.29
C PRO A 352 1.19 -21.22 23.20
N ASN A 353 1.47 -22.42 22.70
CA ASN A 353 1.13 -23.67 23.38
C ASN A 353 2.28 -24.07 24.34
N PRO A 354 2.04 -24.13 25.67
CA PRO A 354 3.08 -24.46 26.65
C PRO A 354 3.63 -25.89 26.55
N ALA A 355 3.04 -26.76 25.69
CA ALA A 355 3.55 -28.10 25.41
C ALA A 355 4.81 -28.12 24.52
N TRP A 356 5.08 -27.05 23.73
CA TRP A 356 6.26 -26.96 22.85
C TRP A 356 7.07 -25.66 23.11
N PRO A 357 7.55 -25.42 24.34
CA PRO A 357 8.07 -24.12 24.76
C PRO A 357 9.39 -23.68 24.09
N TYR A 358 9.97 -24.52 23.22
CA TYR A 358 11.15 -24.21 22.41
C TYR A 358 10.85 -24.00 20.92
N LEU A 359 9.64 -24.35 20.47
CA LEU A 359 9.14 -24.14 19.11
C LEU A 359 8.04 -23.07 19.05
N ASP A 360 7.58 -22.58 20.19
CA ASP A 360 6.57 -21.53 20.29
C ASP A 360 7.14 -20.23 20.87
N ASP A 361 6.66 -19.08 20.38
CA ASP A 361 7.11 -17.75 20.81
C ASP A 361 6.01 -16.69 20.57
N PRO A 362 6.12 -15.46 21.14
CA PRO A 362 5.07 -14.45 21.04
C PRO A 362 4.65 -14.04 19.62
N GLY A 363 5.50 -14.23 18.60
CA GLY A 363 5.19 -13.96 17.19
C GLY A 363 4.11 -14.88 16.61
N ARG A 364 3.93 -16.07 17.19
CA ARG A 364 2.91 -17.08 16.81
C ARG A 364 1.52 -16.82 17.35
N MET A 365 1.32 -15.72 18.08
CA MET A 365 -0.01 -15.32 18.54
C MET A 365 -0.90 -14.95 17.34
N GLY A 366 -2.10 -15.51 17.33
CA GLY A 366 -3.23 -15.08 16.50
C GLY A 366 -3.80 -13.77 17.02
N HIS A 367 -5.03 -13.81 17.53
CA HIS A 367 -5.72 -12.68 18.18
C HIS A 367 -5.55 -11.37 17.40
N PHE A 368 -5.72 -11.40 16.07
CA PHE A 368 -5.46 -10.24 15.23
C PHE A 368 -6.49 -9.12 15.46
N LEU A 369 -7.74 -9.46 15.80
CA LEU A 369 -8.82 -8.50 16.05
C LEU A 369 -9.33 -8.51 17.51
N THR A 370 -9.12 -9.60 18.25
CA THR A 370 -9.62 -9.83 19.62
C THR A 370 -8.51 -9.74 20.66
N THR A 371 -8.88 -9.41 21.90
CA THR A 371 -7.99 -9.55 23.05
C THR A 371 -7.91 -11.02 23.48
N THR A 372 -6.74 -11.43 23.99
CA THR A 372 -6.60 -12.74 24.64
C THR A 372 -7.44 -12.76 25.91
N GLY A 373 -8.40 -13.68 25.97
CA GLY A 373 -9.22 -13.89 27.17
C GLY A 373 -8.40 -14.32 28.38
N ASN A 374 -8.93 -14.12 29.58
CA ASN A 374 -8.31 -14.54 30.83
C ASN A 374 -9.12 -15.67 31.49
N PRO A 375 -8.73 -16.95 31.31
CA PRO A 375 -9.46 -18.08 31.87
C PRO A 375 -9.54 -18.03 33.40
N PRO A 376 -10.73 -18.14 34.00
CA PRO A 376 -10.87 -18.16 35.45
C PRO A 376 -10.30 -19.45 36.05
N PRO A 377 -9.86 -19.43 37.32
CA PRO A 377 -9.33 -20.61 38.01
C PRO A 377 -10.44 -21.65 38.28
N CYS A 378 -10.05 -22.91 38.41
CA CYS A 378 -10.98 -23.97 38.81
C CYS A 378 -11.47 -23.84 40.28
N PRO A 379 -12.66 -24.38 40.63
CA PRO A 379 -13.64 -25.00 39.74
C PRO A 379 -14.35 -23.96 38.85
N CYS A 380 -14.82 -24.39 37.69
CA CYS A 380 -15.58 -23.53 36.78
C CYS A 380 -16.90 -23.16 37.44
N ASN A 381 -17.02 -21.90 37.84
CA ASN A 381 -18.21 -21.41 38.52
C ASN A 381 -19.40 -21.36 37.55
N PRO A 382 -20.62 -21.63 38.04
CA PRO A 382 -21.82 -21.56 37.20
C PRO A 382 -22.02 -20.14 36.66
N GLY A 383 -21.94 -20.03 35.35
CA GLY A 383 -22.29 -18.85 34.55
C GLY A 383 -23.25 -19.25 33.42
N PRO A 384 -23.72 -18.30 32.58
CA PRO A 384 -24.58 -18.64 31.44
C PRO A 384 -23.92 -19.65 30.47
N ASP A 385 -22.59 -19.65 30.41
CA ASP A 385 -21.76 -20.46 29.51
C ASP A 385 -21.19 -21.74 30.20
N GLU A 386 -21.72 -22.16 31.36
CA GLU A 386 -21.22 -23.34 32.14
C GLU A 386 -21.22 -24.66 31.31
N GLY A 387 -22.06 -24.71 30.27
CA GLY A 387 -22.11 -25.79 29.28
C GLY A 387 -20.84 -25.94 28.45
N ASP A 388 -20.07 -24.86 28.26
CA ASP A 388 -19.06 -24.77 27.19
C ASP A 388 -17.62 -24.82 27.74
N PHE A 389 -17.43 -24.58 29.04
CA PHE A 389 -16.12 -24.59 29.70
C PHE A 389 -15.91 -25.84 30.57
N GLN A 390 -14.67 -26.32 30.63
CA GLN A 390 -14.22 -27.43 31.49
C GLN A 390 -12.98 -27.03 32.30
N CYS A 391 -12.86 -27.58 33.51
CA CYS A 391 -11.64 -27.42 34.30
C CYS A 391 -10.53 -28.29 33.70
N VAL A 392 -9.42 -27.65 33.31
CA VAL A 392 -8.22 -28.32 32.78
C VAL A 392 -7.10 -28.16 33.79
N VAL A 393 -6.57 -29.29 34.27
CA VAL A 393 -5.41 -29.35 35.17
C VAL A 393 -4.20 -28.78 34.44
N ASP A 394 -3.46 -27.88 35.08
CA ASP A 394 -2.34 -27.11 34.49
C ASP A 394 -2.71 -26.36 33.18
N GLY A 395 -4.00 -26.16 32.90
CA GLY A 395 -4.49 -25.60 31.62
C GLY A 395 -4.02 -24.17 31.34
N CYS A 396 -3.65 -23.41 32.38
CA CYS A 396 -3.09 -22.07 32.27
C CYS A 396 -1.60 -22.03 32.62
N GLY A 397 -0.90 -23.16 32.44
CA GLY A 397 0.51 -23.36 32.77
C GLY A 397 0.73 -24.16 34.05
N PRO A 398 1.97 -24.59 34.33
CA PRO A 398 2.30 -25.49 35.42
C PRO A 398 1.87 -24.95 36.80
N GLY A 399 1.08 -25.74 37.53
CA GLY A 399 0.50 -25.40 38.83
C GLY A 399 -0.74 -24.50 38.76
N LYS A 400 -1.35 -24.27 37.59
CA LYS A 400 -2.47 -23.35 37.40
C LYS A 400 -3.63 -23.97 36.62
N ASP A 401 -4.47 -24.70 37.35
CA ASP A 401 -5.76 -25.22 36.88
C ASP A 401 -6.72 -24.07 36.51
N CYS A 402 -7.31 -24.13 35.32
CA CYS A 402 -8.24 -23.10 34.85
C CYS A 402 -9.32 -23.63 33.90
N CYS A 403 -10.30 -22.79 33.64
CA CYS A 403 -11.49 -23.13 32.86
C CYS A 403 -11.31 -22.77 31.39
N LEU A 404 -11.08 -23.77 30.55
CA LEU A 404 -10.89 -23.64 29.12
C LEU A 404 -12.11 -24.17 28.35
N PRO A 405 -12.35 -23.72 27.11
CA PRO A 405 -13.40 -24.27 26.26
C PRO A 405 -13.32 -25.79 26.10
N LYS A 406 -14.48 -26.43 25.97
CA LYS A 406 -14.63 -27.87 25.73
C LYS A 406 -14.35 -28.24 24.28
N ASP A 407 -14.82 -27.42 23.34
CA ASP A 407 -14.48 -27.63 21.94
C ASP A 407 -13.02 -27.26 21.71
N ILE A 408 -12.28 -28.17 21.06
CA ILE A 408 -10.91 -27.95 20.61
C ILE A 408 -10.83 -26.75 19.65
N LYS A 409 -11.88 -26.51 18.86
CA LYS A 409 -11.97 -25.38 17.92
C LYS A 409 -11.89 -24.02 18.64
N GLU A 410 -12.38 -23.96 19.86
CA GLU A 410 -12.40 -22.78 20.70
C GLU A 410 -11.18 -22.68 21.63
N ARG A 411 -10.21 -23.60 21.54
CA ARG A 411 -8.95 -23.49 22.31
C ARG A 411 -8.28 -22.15 22.00
N GLY A 412 -8.04 -21.37 23.05
CA GLY A 412 -7.47 -20.01 22.97
C GLY A 412 -8.49 -18.91 22.71
N ALA A 413 -9.80 -19.22 22.76
CA ALA A 413 -10.92 -18.34 22.38
C ALA A 413 -10.69 -16.84 22.62
N GLY A 414 -10.48 -16.11 21.53
CA GLY A 414 -10.97 -14.75 21.35
C GLY A 414 -12.42 -14.79 20.85
N PHE A 415 -12.69 -15.66 19.88
CA PHE A 415 -14.04 -16.01 19.41
C PHE A 415 -14.49 -17.39 19.88
N LEU A 416 -15.76 -17.46 20.30
CA LEU A 416 -16.57 -18.67 20.44
C LEU A 416 -17.48 -18.85 19.22
N ILE A 417 -17.86 -20.07 18.91
CA ILE A 417 -18.75 -20.41 17.79
C ILE A 417 -20.19 -20.03 18.16
N ALA A 418 -20.91 -19.40 17.24
CA ALA A 418 -22.29 -18.96 17.44
C ALA A 418 -23.20 -19.46 16.29
N PRO A 419 -24.52 -19.60 16.52
CA PRO A 419 -25.47 -19.89 15.44
C PRO A 419 -25.62 -18.69 14.49
N SER A 420 -26.12 -18.93 13.28
CA SER A 420 -26.43 -17.87 12.31
C SER A 420 -27.44 -16.86 12.89
N PRO A 421 -27.16 -15.54 12.86
CA PRO A 421 -28.11 -14.53 13.32
C PRO A 421 -29.35 -14.45 12.43
N SER A 422 -30.52 -14.29 13.05
CA SER A 422 -31.79 -14.11 12.35
C SER A 422 -32.75 -13.21 13.15
N PRO A 423 -33.01 -11.97 12.72
CA PRO A 423 -32.49 -11.30 11.52
C PRO A 423 -31.05 -10.76 11.70
N ILE A 424 -30.39 -10.49 10.57
CA ILE A 424 -29.08 -9.82 10.55
C ILE A 424 -29.21 -8.30 10.74
N LYS A 425 -28.16 -7.67 11.24
CA LYS A 425 -27.98 -6.22 11.31
C LYS A 425 -26.72 -5.82 10.54
N VAL A 426 -26.88 -4.90 9.59
CA VAL A 426 -25.79 -4.25 8.85
C VAL A 426 -25.40 -2.97 9.59
N LEU A 427 -24.10 -2.80 9.88
CA LEU A 427 -23.59 -1.68 10.68
C LEU A 427 -22.83 -0.61 9.87
N ARG A 428 -22.01 -1.02 8.88
CA ARG A 428 -21.19 -0.09 8.08
C ARG A 428 -21.39 -0.32 6.57
N PRO A 429 -22.54 0.05 5.98
CA PRO A 429 -22.75 -0.09 4.53
C PRO A 429 -21.94 0.94 3.71
N ASP A 430 -21.17 1.81 4.38
CA ASP A 430 -20.38 2.93 3.86
C ASP A 430 -18.89 2.60 3.59
N VAL A 431 -18.44 1.36 3.89
CA VAL A 431 -17.03 0.94 3.72
C VAL A 431 -16.83 -0.05 2.56
N PRO A 432 -15.69 -0.02 1.83
CA PRO A 432 -15.51 -0.78 0.57
C PRO A 432 -15.70 -2.30 0.68
N TYR A 433 -15.21 -2.88 1.76
CA TYR A 433 -15.25 -4.30 2.03
C TYR A 433 -16.63 -4.78 2.57
N MET A 434 -17.60 -3.88 2.72
CA MET A 434 -18.99 -4.17 3.09
C MET A 434 -19.99 -3.85 1.95
N GLN A 435 -19.50 -3.75 0.72
CA GLN A 435 -20.35 -3.38 -0.43
C GLN A 435 -21.10 -4.58 -1.02
N PHE A 436 -22.42 -4.62 -0.81
CA PHE A 436 -23.34 -5.46 -1.56
C PHE A 436 -24.70 -4.78 -1.79
N ASP A 437 -25.54 -5.40 -2.62
CA ASP A 437 -26.93 -5.04 -2.85
C ASP A 437 -27.76 -6.33 -2.97
N GLY A 438 -29.00 -6.32 -2.47
CA GLY A 438 -29.86 -7.50 -2.38
C GLY A 438 -29.72 -8.30 -1.08
N PHE A 439 -30.27 -9.52 -1.09
CA PHE A 439 -30.31 -10.40 0.09
C PHE A 439 -28.91 -10.93 0.47
N PHE A 440 -28.59 -10.85 1.76
CA PHE A 440 -27.48 -11.57 2.40
C PHE A 440 -28.03 -12.55 3.44
N ALA A 441 -27.42 -13.72 3.51
CA ALA A 441 -27.55 -14.66 4.62
C ALA A 441 -26.20 -15.38 4.83
N PRO A 442 -25.81 -15.71 6.07
CA PRO A 442 -24.74 -16.67 6.31
C PRO A 442 -25.18 -18.05 5.82
N GLU A 443 -24.32 -18.74 5.06
CA GLU A 443 -24.66 -20.01 4.41
C GLU A 443 -23.53 -21.04 4.52
N GLY A 444 -23.91 -22.29 4.82
CA GLY A 444 -22.97 -23.37 5.11
C GLY A 444 -22.20 -23.14 6.41
N GLY A 445 -21.05 -23.80 6.53
CA GLY A 445 -20.17 -23.66 7.70
C GLY A 445 -20.43 -24.62 8.85
N SER A 446 -19.36 -24.99 9.56
CA SER A 446 -19.44 -25.41 10.97
C SER A 446 -19.40 -24.21 11.93
N GLU A 447 -18.94 -23.06 11.44
CA GLU A 447 -18.78 -21.80 12.18
C GLU A 447 -19.52 -20.69 11.41
N PRO A 448 -20.85 -20.57 11.55
CA PRO A 448 -21.65 -19.64 10.76
C PRO A 448 -21.68 -18.21 11.32
N ALA A 449 -21.29 -18.02 12.57
CA ALA A 449 -21.13 -16.73 13.25
C ALA A 449 -20.25 -16.90 14.51
N TYR A 450 -19.89 -15.80 15.17
CA TYR A 450 -19.00 -15.79 16.32
C TYR A 450 -19.52 -14.93 17.49
N ASN A 451 -19.22 -15.37 18.71
CA ASN A 451 -19.49 -14.64 19.95
C ASN A 451 -18.17 -14.22 20.61
N LEU A 452 -18.17 -13.07 21.28
CA LEU A 452 -17.15 -12.75 22.27
C LEU A 452 -17.55 -13.35 23.63
N SER A 453 -16.61 -14.02 24.28
CA SER A 453 -16.80 -14.68 25.57
C SER A 453 -16.83 -13.68 26.72
N THR A 454 -18.00 -13.49 27.31
CA THR A 454 -18.14 -12.78 28.59
C THR A 454 -17.50 -13.51 29.77
N TYR A 455 -17.37 -14.84 29.68
CA TYR A 455 -16.73 -15.67 30.72
C TYR A 455 -15.20 -15.51 30.75
N LEU A 456 -14.56 -15.41 29.58
CA LEU A 456 -13.13 -15.12 29.45
C LEU A 456 -12.82 -13.62 29.47
N GLY A 457 -13.83 -12.76 29.31
CA GLY A 457 -13.67 -11.31 29.22
C GLY A 457 -13.02 -10.84 27.90
N THR A 458 -13.18 -11.60 26.82
CA THR A 458 -12.64 -11.23 25.50
C THR A 458 -13.38 -10.04 24.92
N THR A 459 -12.65 -9.15 24.27
CA THR A 459 -13.16 -7.96 23.57
C THR A 459 -12.54 -7.86 22.19
N TYR A 460 -13.05 -7.00 21.32
CA TYR A 460 -12.23 -6.48 20.22
C TYR A 460 -11.06 -5.65 20.79
N LYS A 461 -9.95 -5.57 20.06
CA LYS A 461 -8.75 -4.79 20.44
C LYS A 461 -8.92 -3.27 20.23
N ASN A 462 -9.82 -2.87 19.34
CA ASN A 462 -10.23 -1.48 19.14
C ASN A 462 -11.74 -1.36 19.37
N ASP A 463 -12.18 -0.26 19.99
CA ASP A 463 -13.58 0.02 20.38
C ASP A 463 -14.47 0.39 19.17
N ARG A 464 -13.93 0.33 17.94
CA ARG A 464 -14.37 1.11 16.78
C ARG A 464 -14.59 0.23 15.55
N ASP A 465 -15.86 -0.13 15.33
CA ASP A 465 -16.38 -0.57 14.04
C ASP A 465 -15.62 -1.71 13.34
N VAL A 466 -15.17 -2.72 14.09
CA VAL A 466 -14.59 -3.95 13.51
C VAL A 466 -15.67 -4.86 12.94
N THR A 467 -16.92 -4.74 13.39
CA THR A 467 -18.04 -5.63 13.02
C THR A 467 -19.01 -4.93 12.06
N PHE A 468 -19.43 -5.61 10.99
CA PHE A 468 -20.33 -5.06 9.96
C PHE A 468 -21.63 -5.83 9.79
N ILE A 469 -21.59 -7.14 10.01
CA ILE A 469 -22.79 -8.00 10.05
C ILE A 469 -22.78 -8.74 11.39
N THR A 470 -23.89 -8.65 12.12
CA THR A 470 -24.07 -9.17 13.48
C THR A 470 -25.55 -9.41 13.78
N ALA A 471 -25.90 -9.94 14.94
CA ALA A 471 -27.29 -9.98 15.42
C ALA A 471 -27.87 -8.58 15.71
N THR A 472 -29.17 -8.54 16.01
CA THR A 472 -29.85 -7.32 16.45
C THR A 472 -29.23 -6.69 17.69
N ASP A 473 -28.69 -7.52 18.58
CA ASP A 473 -28.09 -7.16 19.87
C ASP A 473 -26.75 -6.42 19.70
N GLY A 474 -26.11 -6.55 18.54
CA GLY A 474 -24.90 -5.81 18.16
C GLY A 474 -23.58 -6.55 18.42
N PRO A 475 -22.44 -5.86 18.18
CA PRO A 475 -21.11 -6.47 18.16
C PRO A 475 -20.78 -7.31 19.40
N GLY A 476 -20.11 -8.44 19.16
CA GLY A 476 -19.80 -9.47 20.13
C GLY A 476 -20.89 -10.54 20.28
N LYS A 477 -21.96 -10.48 19.45
CA LYS A 477 -23.09 -11.41 19.47
C LYS A 477 -23.49 -11.85 18.06
N GLU A 478 -23.20 -13.11 17.76
CA GLU A 478 -23.47 -13.74 16.45
C GLU A 478 -22.91 -12.87 15.29
N ASP A 479 -21.66 -12.42 15.45
CA ASP A 479 -20.95 -11.62 14.46
C ASP A 479 -20.60 -12.49 13.24
N VAL A 480 -20.91 -12.01 12.04
CA VAL A 480 -20.75 -12.75 10.78
C VAL A 480 -19.69 -12.13 9.87
N TRP A 481 -19.53 -10.81 9.85
CA TRP A 481 -18.51 -10.15 9.04
C TRP A 481 -17.76 -9.16 9.92
N MET A 482 -16.48 -9.42 10.12
CA MET A 482 -15.57 -8.63 10.94
C MET A 482 -14.31 -8.31 10.16
N SER A 483 -13.78 -7.10 10.26
CA SER A 483 -12.54 -6.71 9.60
C SER A 483 -11.95 -5.47 10.25
N GLY A 484 -10.63 -5.43 10.33
CA GLY A 484 -9.89 -4.30 10.88
C GLY A 484 -8.40 -4.42 10.59
N TYR A 485 -7.63 -3.42 11.00
CA TYR A 485 -6.17 -3.54 10.99
C TYR A 485 -5.69 -4.46 12.12
N MET A 486 -4.63 -5.22 11.86
CA MET A 486 -4.05 -6.14 12.85
C MET A 486 -3.72 -5.42 14.17
N ASP A 487 -4.00 -6.07 15.29
CA ASP A 487 -3.88 -5.56 16.65
C ASP A 487 -4.72 -4.31 16.98
N GLY A 488 -5.61 -3.86 16.07
CA GLY A 488 -6.33 -2.60 16.22
C GLY A 488 -5.43 -1.38 16.11
N THR A 489 -4.33 -1.46 15.35
CA THR A 489 -3.37 -0.35 15.13
C THR A 489 -4.02 0.93 14.61
N CYS A 490 -5.13 0.81 13.88
CA CYS A 490 -5.88 1.91 13.30
C CYS A 490 -7.39 1.64 13.25
N ASP A 491 -8.13 2.72 13.00
CA ASP A 491 -9.55 2.69 12.65
C ASP A 491 -9.70 2.34 11.16
N VAL A 492 -10.84 1.75 10.80
CA VAL A 492 -11.10 1.41 9.39
C VAL A 492 -11.76 2.56 8.60
N ASP A 493 -12.29 3.57 9.31
CA ASP A 493 -12.77 4.83 8.74
C ASP A 493 -12.86 5.91 9.83
N PRO A 494 -12.37 7.16 9.62
CA PRO A 494 -11.57 7.57 8.47
C PRO A 494 -10.27 6.77 8.39
N PRO A 495 -9.77 6.47 7.18
CA PRO A 495 -8.45 5.87 7.03
C PRO A 495 -7.38 6.78 7.68
N PRO A 496 -6.22 6.23 8.07
CA PRO A 496 -5.12 7.03 8.57
C PRO A 496 -4.78 8.17 7.59
N PRO A 497 -4.51 9.40 8.04
CA PRO A 497 -3.85 10.35 7.17
C PRO A 497 -2.48 9.78 6.75
N PRO A 498 -2.03 9.98 5.50
CA PRO A 498 -0.68 9.57 5.11
C PRO A 498 0.35 10.25 6.03
N PRO A 499 1.45 9.56 6.40
CA PRO A 499 2.37 10.04 7.41
C PRO A 499 2.96 11.40 7.03
N LYS A 500 2.72 12.39 7.91
CA LYS A 500 3.23 13.76 7.75
C LYS A 500 4.71 13.82 8.11
N PHE A 501 5.58 13.78 7.11
CA PHE A 501 7.01 14.04 7.32
C PHE A 501 7.34 15.52 7.12
N THR A 502 7.72 16.20 8.20
CA THR A 502 8.56 17.41 8.15
C THR A 502 10.02 16.97 8.09
N GLY A 503 10.78 17.49 7.11
CA GLY A 503 11.96 16.81 6.53
C GLY A 503 13.24 16.65 7.36
N ASP A 504 13.23 16.81 8.69
CA ASP A 504 14.44 16.85 9.53
C ASP A 504 14.51 15.79 10.66
N GLU A 505 13.49 14.94 10.84
CA GLU A 505 13.51 13.88 11.88
C GLU A 505 13.93 12.52 11.32
N ALA A 506 14.96 11.92 11.94
CA ALA A 506 15.46 10.59 11.58
C ALA A 506 14.41 9.49 11.85
N PRO A 507 14.37 8.41 11.05
CA PRO A 507 13.31 7.40 11.16
C PRO A 507 13.30 6.71 12.53
N PRO A 508 12.12 6.54 13.17
CA PRO A 508 12.00 5.79 14.42
C PRO A 508 12.37 4.32 14.19
N LYS A 509 13.09 3.72 15.14
CA LYS A 509 13.60 2.34 15.06
C LYS A 509 12.54 1.25 15.36
N SER A 510 11.27 1.53 15.12
CA SER A 510 10.15 0.62 15.39
C SER A 510 8.91 1.10 14.64
N PHE A 511 8.07 0.14 14.21
CA PHE A 511 6.73 0.38 13.68
C PHE A 511 5.99 1.44 14.51
N ASN A 512 5.62 2.56 13.87
CA ASN A 512 4.84 3.61 14.51
C ASN A 512 3.38 3.52 14.03
N PRO A 513 2.44 3.04 14.88
CA PRO A 513 1.03 2.96 14.50
C PRO A 513 0.39 4.33 14.23
N GLU A 514 0.98 5.45 14.69
CA GLU A 514 0.53 6.81 14.33
C GLU A 514 0.93 7.23 12.90
N ALA A 515 1.74 6.42 12.19
CA ALA A 515 2.28 6.73 10.86
C ALA A 515 1.91 5.69 9.78
N SER A 516 1.56 4.46 10.17
CA SER A 516 1.13 3.40 9.25
C SER A 516 0.39 2.28 9.97
N CYS A 517 -0.68 1.77 9.38
CA CYS A 517 -1.53 0.77 10.04
C CYS A 517 -1.10 -0.69 9.84
N GLY A 518 -0.15 -0.95 8.93
CA GLY A 518 0.17 -2.32 8.51
C GLY A 518 -0.96 -2.92 7.69
N GLY A 519 -1.21 -4.22 7.88
CA GLY A 519 -2.15 -5.02 7.11
C GLY A 519 -3.51 -5.18 7.77
N LYS A 520 -4.49 -5.57 6.95
CA LYS A 520 -5.89 -5.78 7.34
C LYS A 520 -6.22 -7.26 7.45
N VAL A 521 -7.09 -7.58 8.39
CA VAL A 521 -7.65 -8.92 8.59
C VAL A 521 -9.16 -8.85 8.43
N SER A 522 -9.75 -9.75 7.64
CA SER A 522 -11.19 -9.92 7.53
C SER A 522 -11.61 -11.37 7.81
N TYR A 523 -12.71 -11.53 8.54
CA TYR A 523 -13.28 -12.79 8.99
C TYR A 523 -14.76 -12.89 8.63
N LEU A 524 -15.15 -13.98 7.95
CA LEU A 524 -16.53 -14.24 7.53
C LEU A 524 -17.08 -15.55 8.13
N GLY A 525 -18.30 -15.52 8.69
CA GLY A 525 -19.01 -16.65 9.27
C GLY A 525 -19.80 -17.45 8.21
N GLY A 526 -19.48 -18.74 8.07
CA GLY A 526 -19.87 -19.59 6.95
C GLY A 526 -18.73 -19.81 5.94
N HIS A 527 -18.95 -20.64 4.91
CA HIS A 527 -17.99 -20.81 3.79
C HIS A 527 -18.64 -21.18 2.44
N SER A 528 -19.96 -21.39 2.38
CA SER A 528 -20.64 -21.82 1.15
C SER A 528 -21.78 -20.87 0.85
N TYR A 529 -21.44 -19.61 0.61
CA TYR A 529 -22.38 -18.59 0.17
C TYR A 529 -22.85 -18.93 -1.24
N THR A 530 -23.98 -19.62 -1.35
CA THR A 530 -24.68 -19.84 -2.61
C THR A 530 -25.44 -18.58 -3.05
N GLY A 531 -25.78 -17.70 -2.11
CA GLY A 531 -26.25 -16.33 -2.35
C GLY A 531 -25.15 -15.38 -2.86
N LYS A 532 -25.47 -14.59 -3.91
CA LYS A 532 -24.51 -13.70 -4.59
C LYS A 532 -23.87 -12.62 -3.68
N ALA A 533 -24.50 -12.26 -2.55
CA ALA A 533 -23.98 -11.24 -1.64
C ALA A 533 -22.79 -11.71 -0.78
N GLY A 534 -22.76 -12.97 -0.34
CA GLY A 534 -21.63 -13.48 0.47
C GLY A 534 -20.35 -13.64 -0.36
N GLN A 535 -20.48 -14.18 -1.58
CA GLN A 535 -19.37 -14.24 -2.54
C GLN A 535 -18.82 -12.85 -2.90
N ARG A 536 -19.66 -11.79 -2.84
CA ARG A 536 -19.19 -10.42 -3.00
C ARG A 536 -18.33 -9.91 -1.86
N LEU A 537 -18.61 -10.27 -0.59
CA LEU A 537 -17.75 -9.84 0.53
C LEU A 537 -16.33 -10.43 0.39
N PHE A 538 -16.23 -11.68 -0.02
CA PHE A 538 -14.97 -12.32 -0.42
C PHE A 538 -14.29 -11.55 -1.58
N LEU A 539 -15.00 -11.25 -2.67
CA LEU A 539 -14.41 -10.55 -3.83
C LEU A 539 -14.06 -9.08 -3.55
N ASN A 540 -14.79 -8.41 -2.64
CA ASN A 540 -14.46 -7.07 -2.17
C ASN A 540 -13.11 -7.07 -1.43
N ALA A 541 -12.83 -8.09 -0.61
CA ALA A 541 -11.59 -8.18 0.16
C ALA A 541 -10.34 -8.16 -0.74
N LEU A 542 -10.42 -8.73 -1.95
CA LEU A 542 -9.35 -8.71 -2.96
C LEU A 542 -8.81 -7.31 -3.27
N PHE A 543 -9.67 -6.30 -3.20
CA PHE A 543 -9.33 -4.89 -3.49
C PHE A 543 -9.37 -4.02 -2.22
N GLU A 544 -9.41 -4.66 -1.04
CA GLU A 544 -9.31 -3.98 0.25
C GLU A 544 -7.86 -3.83 0.73
N ALA A 545 -6.98 -4.75 0.34
CA ALA A 545 -5.55 -4.68 0.62
C ALA A 545 -4.98 -3.33 0.15
N ASP A 546 -4.37 -2.56 1.07
CA ASP A 546 -3.95 -1.20 0.77
C ASP A 546 -2.91 -1.16 -0.37
N CYS A 547 -2.14 -2.23 -0.58
CA CYS A 547 -1.26 -2.45 -1.75
C CYS A 547 -1.97 -2.40 -3.13
N THR A 548 -3.30 -2.38 -3.19
CA THR A 548 -4.08 -2.16 -4.43
C THR A 548 -4.48 -0.71 -4.64
N SER A 549 -4.55 0.09 -3.56
CA SER A 549 -4.94 1.49 -3.56
C SER A 549 -3.74 2.44 -3.43
N GLU A 550 -3.96 3.73 -3.71
CA GLU A 550 -2.94 4.79 -3.56
C GLU A 550 -2.23 4.76 -2.19
N SER A 551 -2.99 4.51 -1.11
CA SER A 551 -2.52 4.45 0.27
C SER A 551 -1.40 3.43 0.52
N GLY A 552 -1.34 2.35 -0.28
CA GLY A 552 -0.33 1.29 -0.19
C GLY A 552 0.63 1.22 -1.38
N GLN A 553 0.57 2.13 -2.35
CA GLN A 553 1.49 2.10 -3.50
C GLN A 553 2.90 2.56 -3.10
N PRO A 554 3.96 2.03 -3.76
CA PRO A 554 5.24 2.73 -3.86
C PRO A 554 5.08 4.03 -4.66
N ARG A 555 5.96 5.02 -4.40
CA ARG A 555 6.05 6.27 -5.18
C ARG A 555 7.51 6.51 -5.53
N MET A 556 7.90 6.09 -6.73
CA MET A 556 9.30 6.09 -7.17
C MET A 556 9.72 7.45 -7.72
N GLY A 557 10.52 8.19 -6.95
CA GLY A 557 11.27 9.35 -7.39
C GLY A 557 12.61 8.97 -8.03
N LEU A 558 13.05 9.78 -9.00
CA LEU A 558 14.31 9.65 -9.73
C LEU A 558 15.11 10.96 -9.61
N SER A 559 16.43 10.87 -9.73
CA SER A 559 17.32 12.03 -9.81
C SER A 559 18.58 11.75 -10.63
N LEU A 560 19.24 12.82 -11.08
CA LEU A 560 20.56 12.76 -11.71
C LEU A 560 21.48 13.77 -11.00
N THR A 561 22.66 13.33 -10.58
CA THR A 561 23.72 14.20 -10.06
C THR A 561 24.91 14.16 -11.01
N GLY A 562 25.35 15.33 -11.48
CA GLY A 562 26.46 15.53 -12.42
C GLY A 562 26.35 16.88 -13.11
N GLU A 563 27.27 17.16 -14.04
CA GLU A 563 27.27 18.39 -14.85
C GLU A 563 26.07 18.45 -15.79
N LEU A 564 25.12 19.37 -15.57
CA LEU A 564 24.01 19.62 -16.53
C LEU A 564 24.43 20.54 -17.69
N VAL A 565 25.55 21.26 -17.53
CA VAL A 565 26.24 22.00 -18.58
C VAL A 565 27.66 21.47 -18.64
N VAL A 566 28.07 20.94 -19.79
CA VAL A 566 29.38 20.30 -20.01
C VAL A 566 30.17 21.17 -20.97
N ALA A 567 31.20 21.85 -20.44
CA ALA A 567 32.22 22.52 -21.24
C ALA A 567 33.15 21.47 -21.88
N ALA A 568 33.39 21.58 -23.19
CA ALA A 568 34.23 20.64 -23.93
C ALA A 568 34.94 21.26 -25.15
N LYS A 569 36.27 21.24 -25.11
CA LYS A 569 37.15 21.60 -26.24
C LYS A 569 36.99 20.74 -27.49
N SER A 570 36.64 19.48 -27.33
CA SER A 570 36.57 18.52 -28.43
C SER A 570 35.65 17.35 -28.11
N LEU A 571 35.15 16.71 -29.16
CA LEU A 571 34.23 15.58 -29.08
C LEU A 571 34.89 14.31 -29.65
N PRO A 572 34.58 13.12 -29.11
CA PRO A 572 33.65 12.89 -28.01
C PRO A 572 34.19 13.31 -26.65
N VAL A 573 33.29 13.71 -25.76
CA VAL A 573 33.59 14.01 -24.35
C VAL A 573 32.83 13.05 -23.45
N GLU A 574 33.47 12.56 -22.38
CA GLU A 574 32.86 11.66 -21.40
C GLU A 574 32.74 12.35 -20.03
N ARG A 575 31.65 12.04 -19.31
CA ARG A 575 31.36 12.54 -17.96
C ARG A 575 30.68 11.46 -17.12
N GLY A 576 31.06 11.38 -15.84
CA GLY A 576 30.44 10.51 -14.86
C GLY A 576 29.20 11.16 -14.24
N TYR A 577 28.14 10.39 -14.07
CA TYR A 577 26.89 10.79 -13.44
C TYR A 577 26.44 9.75 -12.42
N VAL A 578 25.68 10.20 -11.43
CA VAL A 578 25.07 9.35 -10.41
C VAL A 578 23.55 9.42 -10.59
N VAL A 579 22.96 8.29 -10.99
CA VAL A 579 21.50 8.12 -11.14
C VAL A 579 20.93 7.71 -9.78
N GLY A 580 20.12 8.57 -9.17
CA GLY A 580 19.48 8.33 -7.88
C GLY A 580 18.04 7.81 -8.01
N TYR A 581 17.61 7.02 -7.04
CA TYR A 581 16.22 6.58 -6.89
C TYR A 581 15.79 6.58 -5.42
N LYS A 582 14.51 6.82 -5.16
CA LYS A 582 13.90 6.80 -3.83
C LYS A 582 12.43 6.39 -3.93
N ASN A 583 12.00 5.49 -3.05
CA ASN A 583 10.58 5.21 -2.83
C ASN A 583 10.07 6.11 -1.70
N GLU A 584 9.04 6.91 -1.98
CA GLU A 584 8.34 7.78 -1.03
C GLU A 584 6.90 7.30 -0.76
N GLY A 585 6.55 6.13 -1.28
CA GLY A 585 5.29 5.44 -1.03
C GLY A 585 5.43 4.44 0.12
N SER A 586 4.29 3.96 0.61
CA SER A 586 4.20 3.07 1.76
C SER A 586 4.56 1.63 1.42
N GLY A 587 4.11 1.13 0.26
CA GLY A 587 4.39 -0.22 -0.22
C GLY A 587 5.75 -0.36 -0.91
N PRO A 588 6.27 -1.59 -1.02
CA PRO A 588 7.50 -1.88 -1.76
C PRO A 588 7.27 -1.84 -3.27
N ALA A 589 8.31 -1.46 -4.00
CA ALA A 589 8.42 -1.64 -5.44
C ALA A 589 9.20 -2.94 -5.71
N LEU A 590 8.51 -4.00 -6.17
CA LEU A 590 9.13 -5.30 -6.44
C LEU A 590 9.79 -5.33 -7.82
N ASP A 591 10.77 -6.23 -8.01
CA ASP A 591 11.43 -6.50 -9.30
C ASP A 591 11.93 -5.23 -10.03
N ALA A 592 12.40 -4.24 -9.27
CA ALA A 592 12.70 -2.92 -9.78
C ALA A 592 13.92 -2.92 -10.71
N VAL A 593 13.77 -2.29 -11.87
CA VAL A 593 14.82 -2.10 -12.87
C VAL A 593 14.95 -0.61 -13.17
N LEU A 594 16.06 -0.03 -12.74
CA LEU A 594 16.44 1.35 -13.06
C LEU A 594 17.15 1.37 -14.42
N ARG A 595 16.85 2.36 -15.25
CA ARG A 595 17.41 2.52 -16.58
C ARG A 595 17.75 3.99 -16.87
N ALA A 596 18.82 4.20 -17.61
CA ALA A 596 19.24 5.48 -18.14
C ALA A 596 19.29 5.35 -19.66
N LEU A 597 18.24 5.81 -20.32
CA LEU A 597 18.03 5.67 -21.76
C LEU A 597 18.41 6.96 -22.47
N HIS A 598 19.26 6.88 -23.48
CA HIS A 598 19.52 7.99 -24.39
C HIS A 598 18.35 8.21 -25.36
N ALA A 599 17.80 9.42 -25.41
CA ALA A 599 16.64 9.74 -26.25
C ALA A 599 17.02 10.43 -27.57
N ALA A 600 18.30 10.83 -27.73
CA ALA A 600 18.76 11.74 -28.76
C ALA A 600 19.95 11.18 -29.57
N SER A 601 20.10 11.66 -30.80
CA SER A 601 21.32 11.44 -31.56
C SER A 601 22.50 12.15 -30.88
N GLY A 602 23.56 11.41 -30.59
CA GLY A 602 24.82 11.98 -30.15
C GLY A 602 25.16 11.78 -28.67
N LEU A 603 24.22 11.27 -27.86
CA LEU A 603 24.44 10.81 -26.49
C LEU A 603 24.53 9.27 -26.47
N GLU A 604 25.49 8.72 -25.73
CA GLU A 604 25.66 7.28 -25.49
C GLU A 604 25.91 7.02 -24.00
N VAL A 605 25.29 6.00 -23.40
CA VAL A 605 25.75 5.46 -22.11
C VAL A 605 26.87 4.47 -22.40
N VAL A 606 28.08 4.73 -21.93
CA VAL A 606 29.27 3.89 -22.23
C VAL A 606 29.72 3.02 -21.08
N ASP A 607 29.37 3.39 -19.83
CA ASP A 607 29.52 2.54 -18.66
C ASP A 607 28.28 2.64 -17.77
N ALA A 608 27.95 1.52 -17.13
CA ALA A 608 26.86 1.37 -16.17
C ALA A 608 27.35 0.45 -15.05
N LYS A 609 27.99 1.02 -14.04
CA LYS A 609 28.70 0.27 -13.00
C LYS A 609 27.73 -0.57 -12.18
N MET A 610 28.06 -1.86 -12.02
CA MET A 610 27.16 -2.90 -11.46
C MET A 610 25.82 -3.06 -12.22
N GLY A 611 25.78 -2.64 -13.49
CA GLY A 611 24.65 -2.79 -14.39
C GLY A 611 25.08 -3.41 -15.71
N THR A 612 24.32 -3.09 -16.75
CA THR A 612 24.56 -3.52 -18.13
C THR A 612 24.40 -2.33 -19.07
N VAL A 613 25.23 -2.28 -20.11
CA VAL A 613 25.12 -1.30 -21.20
C VAL A 613 24.57 -2.01 -22.44
N SER A 614 23.62 -1.36 -23.10
CA SER A 614 22.94 -1.85 -24.31
C SER A 614 22.88 -0.75 -25.37
N ALA A 615 22.36 -1.09 -26.56
CA ALA A 615 22.09 -0.11 -27.62
C ALA A 615 20.93 0.86 -27.30
N GLU A 616 20.25 0.70 -26.16
CA GLU A 616 19.22 1.62 -25.64
C GLU A 616 19.72 2.46 -24.44
N GLY A 617 20.94 2.20 -23.94
CA GLY A 617 21.50 2.84 -22.74
C GLY A 617 21.83 1.86 -21.62
N GLY A 618 21.93 2.39 -20.39
CA GLY A 618 22.32 1.66 -19.18
C GLY A 618 21.12 1.09 -18.40
N SER A 619 21.29 -0.07 -17.77
CA SER A 619 20.24 -0.75 -17.00
C SER A 619 20.79 -1.49 -15.77
N TRP A 620 20.12 -1.35 -14.63
CA TRP A 620 20.45 -1.98 -13.34
C TRP A 620 19.23 -2.70 -12.77
N ALA A 621 19.33 -4.01 -12.58
CA ALA A 621 18.38 -4.75 -11.74
C ALA A 621 18.65 -4.40 -10.27
N LEU A 622 17.68 -3.77 -9.61
CA LEU A 622 17.78 -3.37 -8.20
C LEU A 622 17.25 -4.44 -7.24
N GLY A 623 16.41 -5.36 -7.73
CA GLY A 623 15.60 -6.23 -6.87
C GLY A 623 14.43 -5.45 -6.29
N ALA A 624 14.02 -5.75 -5.06
CA ALA A 624 12.95 -5.00 -4.40
C ALA A 624 13.49 -3.71 -3.74
N VAL A 625 12.69 -2.63 -3.79
CA VAL A 625 12.95 -1.35 -3.11
C VAL A 625 11.83 -1.10 -2.11
N SER A 626 12.15 -1.10 -0.82
CA SER A 626 11.16 -0.95 0.27
C SER A 626 10.43 0.38 0.23
N GLY A 627 9.22 0.42 0.78
CA GLY A 627 8.48 1.66 1.02
C GLY A 627 8.79 2.27 2.39
N THR A 628 7.99 3.25 2.80
CA THR A 628 8.05 3.83 4.16
C THR A 628 7.55 2.86 5.23
N ILE A 629 6.77 1.84 4.86
CA ILE A 629 6.45 0.71 5.74
C ILE A 629 7.50 -0.37 5.50
N SER A 630 8.55 -0.35 6.33
CA SER A 630 9.68 -1.29 6.26
C SER A 630 10.00 -1.83 7.65
N GLN A 631 10.42 -3.09 7.71
CA GLN A 631 10.85 -3.77 8.92
C GLN A 631 12.39 -3.88 8.98
N PRO A 632 12.97 -4.28 10.14
CA PRO A 632 14.40 -4.50 10.25
C PRO A 632 14.90 -5.55 9.26
N ASN A 633 16.00 -5.23 8.57
CA ASN A 633 16.67 -6.01 7.51
C ASN A 633 15.97 -6.02 6.13
N ASP A 634 14.86 -5.32 5.95
CA ASP A 634 14.27 -5.10 4.63
C ASP A 634 15.25 -4.32 3.71
N PRO A 635 15.12 -4.43 2.37
CA PRO A 635 15.92 -3.66 1.41
C PRO A 635 15.88 -2.14 1.63
N ALA A 636 16.88 -1.42 1.12
CA ALA A 636 16.89 0.03 1.21
C ALA A 636 15.78 0.66 0.35
N ALA A 637 15.08 1.66 0.90
CA ALA A 637 14.06 2.44 0.18
C ALA A 637 14.65 3.45 -0.83
N SER A 638 15.98 3.62 -0.86
CA SER A 638 16.67 4.53 -1.78
C SER A 638 18.08 4.04 -2.10
N GLY A 639 18.67 4.60 -3.15
CA GLY A 639 20.05 4.34 -3.52
C GLY A 639 20.45 5.09 -4.78
N SER A 640 21.62 4.75 -5.30
CA SER A 640 22.13 5.32 -6.55
C SER A 640 22.95 4.32 -7.36
N ARG A 641 23.21 4.64 -8.62
CA ARG A 641 24.07 3.89 -9.54
C ARG A 641 24.92 4.84 -10.37
N ASP A 642 26.18 4.47 -10.59
CA ASP A 642 27.11 5.29 -11.39
C ASP A 642 26.98 4.92 -12.87
N ALA A 643 26.96 5.94 -13.73
CA ALA A 643 26.94 5.80 -15.18
C ALA A 643 27.94 6.77 -15.82
N THR A 644 28.57 6.36 -16.92
CA THR A 644 29.39 7.27 -17.74
C THR A 644 28.64 7.57 -19.03
N LEU A 645 28.40 8.86 -19.28
CA LEU A 645 27.77 9.35 -20.50
C LEU A 645 28.85 9.90 -21.43
N LYS A 646 28.73 9.57 -22.72
CA LYS A 646 29.58 10.04 -23.81
C LYS A 646 28.75 10.88 -24.76
N PHE A 647 29.24 12.08 -25.04
CA PHE A 647 28.62 13.02 -25.96
C PHE A 647 29.50 13.17 -27.20
N THR A 648 28.91 13.04 -28.38
CA THR A 648 29.58 13.09 -29.69
C THR A 648 29.19 14.32 -30.52
N GLN A 649 28.28 15.15 -30.00
CA GLN A 649 27.78 16.38 -30.62
C GLN A 649 27.63 17.49 -29.57
N PHE A 650 27.82 18.75 -29.95
CA PHE A 650 27.46 19.91 -29.15
C PHE A 650 25.94 20.16 -29.24
N GLY A 651 25.37 20.83 -28.24
CA GLY A 651 23.94 21.15 -28.14
C GLY A 651 23.26 20.48 -26.94
N GLU A 652 21.94 20.42 -26.99
CA GLU A 652 21.11 19.80 -25.95
C GLU A 652 20.92 18.31 -26.21
N HIS A 653 21.12 17.51 -25.16
CA HIS A 653 20.95 16.06 -25.16
C HIS A 653 19.93 15.68 -24.09
N VAL A 654 18.97 14.83 -24.43
CA VAL A 654 17.95 14.35 -23.48
C VAL A 654 18.29 12.94 -23.03
N LEU A 655 18.48 12.79 -21.72
CA LEU A 655 18.57 11.51 -21.02
C LEU A 655 17.20 11.21 -20.38
N ASN A 656 16.59 10.10 -20.76
CA ASN A 656 15.37 9.60 -20.14
C ASN A 656 15.76 8.60 -19.05
N LEU A 657 15.60 8.98 -17.79
CA LEU A 657 15.66 8.04 -16.67
C LEU A 657 14.30 7.36 -16.54
N ASP A 658 14.27 6.05 -16.35
CA ASP A 658 13.07 5.35 -15.92
C ASP A 658 13.36 4.26 -14.90
N ILE A 659 12.39 4.00 -14.03
CA ILE A 659 12.39 2.86 -13.14
C ILE A 659 11.09 2.09 -13.32
N ARG A 660 11.20 0.85 -13.79
CA ARG A 660 10.11 -0.11 -13.88
C ARG A 660 10.09 -0.95 -12.62
N TYR A 661 8.91 -1.32 -12.15
CA TYR A 661 8.72 -2.14 -10.97
C TYR A 661 7.34 -2.82 -11.01
N ARG A 662 7.13 -3.80 -10.13
CA ARG A 662 5.86 -4.53 -10.01
C ARG A 662 5.19 -4.20 -8.68
N VAL A 663 3.86 -4.07 -8.72
CA VAL A 663 2.97 -4.08 -7.55
C VAL A 663 1.86 -5.08 -7.82
N GLY A 664 1.72 -6.08 -6.95
CA GLY A 664 0.87 -7.23 -7.22
C GLY A 664 1.27 -7.91 -8.54
N VAL A 665 0.34 -8.00 -9.49
CA VAL A 665 0.60 -8.50 -10.87
C VAL A 665 0.72 -7.37 -11.92
N SER A 666 0.79 -6.12 -11.48
CA SER A 666 0.79 -4.92 -12.33
C SER A 666 2.21 -4.42 -12.53
N ASN A 667 2.58 -4.14 -13.79
CA ASN A 667 3.86 -3.54 -14.12
C ASN A 667 3.70 -2.03 -14.21
N LEU A 668 4.37 -1.30 -13.32
CA LEU A 668 4.32 0.15 -13.21
C LEU A 668 5.69 0.76 -13.55
N SER A 669 5.71 2.06 -13.81
CA SER A 669 6.96 2.78 -14.08
C SER A 669 6.89 4.24 -13.67
N SER A 670 8.01 4.79 -13.22
CA SER A 670 8.23 6.23 -13.08
C SER A 670 9.32 6.68 -14.05
N THR A 671 9.20 7.89 -14.61
CA THR A 671 10.07 8.43 -15.67
C THR A 671 10.45 9.87 -15.38
N MET A 672 11.70 10.24 -15.65
CA MET A 672 12.22 11.60 -15.54
C MET A 672 13.11 11.91 -16.75
N ASN A 673 12.82 12.99 -17.46
CA ASN A 673 13.65 13.44 -18.57
C ASN A 673 14.60 14.55 -18.07
N VAL A 674 15.89 14.42 -18.37
CA VAL A 674 16.93 15.38 -18.00
C VAL A 674 17.59 15.91 -19.26
N THR A 675 17.66 17.23 -19.40
CA THR A 675 18.41 17.88 -20.49
C THR A 675 19.82 18.21 -20.00
N ILE A 676 20.82 17.76 -20.74
CA ILE A 676 22.24 18.05 -20.53
C ILE A 676 22.74 18.84 -21.74
N ARG A 677 23.41 19.97 -21.52
CA ARG A 677 23.84 20.87 -22.58
C ARG A 677 25.37 20.81 -22.73
N VAL A 678 25.84 20.38 -23.90
CA VAL A 678 27.27 20.24 -24.20
C VAL A 678 27.69 21.41 -25.08
N LEU A 679 28.65 22.20 -24.63
CA LEU A 679 29.05 23.45 -25.25
C LEU A 679 30.53 23.43 -25.61
N LEU A 680 30.88 24.20 -26.64
CA LEU A 680 32.28 24.41 -27.01
C LEU A 680 32.94 25.29 -25.94
N ASP A 681 34.18 24.94 -25.64
CA ASP A 681 35.09 25.59 -24.70
C ASP A 681 36.46 25.57 -25.39
N THR A 682 36.76 26.64 -26.13
CA THR A 682 37.78 26.64 -27.18
C THR A 682 39.20 26.60 -26.61
N ASP A 683 39.46 27.21 -25.46
CA ASP A 683 40.76 27.21 -24.78
C ASP A 683 40.90 26.16 -23.66
N ALA A 684 39.80 25.60 -23.17
CA ALA A 684 39.70 24.52 -22.19
C ALA A 684 39.94 24.93 -20.72
N ASP A 685 39.56 26.14 -20.33
CA ASP A 685 39.56 26.54 -18.91
C ASP A 685 38.36 26.03 -18.10
N GLY A 686 37.27 25.64 -18.78
CA GLY A 686 36.05 25.11 -18.15
C GLY A 686 34.83 26.02 -18.25
N VAL A 687 34.96 27.25 -18.76
CA VAL A 687 33.83 28.14 -19.09
C VAL A 687 33.47 27.99 -20.58
N PRO A 688 32.20 27.74 -20.94
CA PRO A 688 31.80 27.68 -22.35
C PRO A 688 31.93 29.00 -23.10
N ASP A 689 32.31 28.95 -24.39
CA ASP A 689 32.50 30.09 -25.32
C ASP A 689 31.33 31.12 -25.36
N GLU A 690 30.13 30.69 -24.99
CA GLU A 690 28.91 31.53 -24.99
C GLU A 690 28.68 32.32 -23.69
N THR A 691 29.38 31.94 -22.63
CA THR A 691 29.35 32.56 -21.29
C THR A 691 30.69 33.16 -20.90
N ASP A 692 31.77 32.74 -21.54
CA ASP A 692 33.12 33.24 -21.34
C ASP A 692 33.33 34.63 -21.97
N PRO A 693 33.81 35.64 -21.22
CA PRO A 693 34.27 36.93 -21.75
C PRO A 693 35.48 36.86 -22.69
N SER A 694 36.36 35.85 -22.58
CA SER A 694 37.58 35.71 -23.41
C SER A 694 37.78 34.30 -24.01
N PRO A 695 36.91 33.79 -24.93
CA PRO A 695 36.86 32.40 -25.46
C PRO A 695 38.08 31.79 -26.16
N ASN A 696 39.27 32.34 -26.00
CA ASN A 696 40.53 31.87 -26.57
C ASN A 696 41.74 32.11 -25.63
N ASP A 697 41.53 32.52 -24.37
CA ASP A 697 42.59 32.79 -23.38
C ASP A 697 42.29 32.08 -22.05
N PRO A 698 42.85 30.87 -21.81
CA PRO A 698 42.49 29.99 -20.69
C PRO A 698 43.01 30.49 -19.31
N ALA A 699 43.43 31.75 -19.25
CA ALA A 699 43.84 32.45 -18.05
C ALA A 699 42.94 33.66 -17.75
N SER A 700 41.84 33.86 -18.50
CA SER A 700 40.86 34.92 -18.23
C SER A 700 39.43 34.57 -18.65
N CYS A 701 38.59 34.19 -17.71
CA CYS A 701 37.18 33.83 -17.95
C CYS A 701 36.16 34.65 -17.14
N GLY A 702 36.61 35.70 -16.46
CA GLY A 702 35.76 36.60 -15.68
C GLY A 702 35.85 36.39 -14.17
N ASP A 703 34.95 37.06 -13.45
CA ASP A 703 34.93 37.20 -11.99
C ASP A 703 33.52 36.85 -11.49
N SER A 704 33.29 35.56 -11.19
CA SER A 704 31.96 35.01 -10.89
C SER A 704 31.54 35.22 -9.44
N ASP A 705 32.49 35.26 -8.50
CA ASP A 705 32.23 35.46 -7.08
C ASP A 705 32.42 36.93 -6.61
N MET A 706 32.92 37.79 -7.50
CA MET A 706 33.05 39.25 -7.36
C MET A 706 34.15 39.68 -6.39
N ASP A 707 35.30 39.01 -6.41
CA ASP A 707 36.46 39.28 -5.54
C ASP A 707 37.56 40.17 -6.20
N GLU A 708 37.33 40.61 -7.44
CA GLU A 708 38.22 41.40 -8.32
C GLU A 708 39.42 40.64 -8.90
N CYS A 709 39.56 39.33 -8.65
CA CYS A 709 40.44 38.47 -9.41
C CYS A 709 39.71 37.86 -10.66
N ASP A 710 40.30 36.86 -11.32
CA ASP A 710 39.69 36.19 -12.49
C ASP A 710 39.71 34.68 -12.25
N ASP A 711 38.54 34.04 -12.30
CA ASP A 711 38.30 32.65 -11.87
C ASP A 711 39.21 31.63 -12.57
N CYS A 712 39.68 31.93 -13.79
CA CYS A 712 40.53 31.04 -14.60
C CYS A 712 42.01 31.37 -14.53
N LYS A 713 42.43 32.33 -13.69
CA LYS A 713 43.84 32.73 -13.53
C LYS A 713 44.78 31.61 -13.07
N SER A 714 44.23 30.51 -12.54
CA SER A 714 44.96 29.26 -12.23
C SER A 714 45.28 28.39 -13.47
N GLY A 715 44.68 28.69 -14.62
CA GLY A 715 44.64 27.89 -15.85
C GLY A 715 43.37 27.02 -15.99
N THR A 716 42.45 27.12 -15.04
CA THR A 716 41.14 26.44 -14.99
C THR A 716 40.16 27.22 -14.12
N PHE A 717 38.87 27.20 -14.44
CA PHE A 717 37.78 27.82 -13.65
C PHE A 717 37.71 27.26 -12.22
N ASP A 718 38.22 28.03 -11.26
CA ASP A 718 38.20 27.72 -9.83
C ASP A 718 38.02 29.02 -9.02
N PRO A 719 36.78 29.52 -8.87
CA PRO A 719 36.49 30.76 -8.13
C PRO A 719 37.01 30.76 -6.68
N GLY A 720 37.30 29.60 -6.08
CA GLY A 720 37.85 29.52 -4.73
C GLY A 720 39.37 29.53 -4.63
N ASN A 721 40.09 29.42 -5.75
CA ASN A 721 41.53 29.15 -5.78
C ASN A 721 42.19 29.57 -7.13
N ASP A 722 41.82 30.76 -7.59
CA ASP A 722 42.35 31.46 -8.76
C ASP A 722 43.71 32.18 -8.50
N GLY A 723 44.16 32.24 -7.25
CA GLY A 723 45.39 32.89 -6.80
C GLY A 723 45.24 34.06 -5.84
N CYS A 724 44.03 34.42 -5.37
CA CYS A 724 43.87 35.43 -4.30
C CYS A 724 44.28 34.85 -2.92
N GLY A 725 45.59 34.69 -2.69
CA GLY A 725 46.10 34.04 -1.46
C GLY A 725 45.78 34.80 -0.17
N PRO A 726 45.41 34.12 0.94
CA PRO A 726 45.20 34.77 2.23
C PRO A 726 46.52 35.35 2.74
N SER A 727 46.60 36.68 2.82
CA SER A 727 47.85 37.38 3.18
C SER A 727 48.27 37.17 4.64
N GLY A 728 48.96 36.06 4.87
CA GLY A 728 49.47 35.66 6.18
C GLY A 728 50.64 36.53 6.65
N ASN A 729 50.33 37.63 7.34
CA ASN A 729 51.34 38.46 8.00
C ASN A 729 51.79 37.88 9.36
N GLY A 730 52.53 36.77 9.29
CA GLY A 730 53.29 36.19 10.40
C GLY A 730 54.80 36.32 10.17
N GLY A 731 55.34 37.54 10.09
CA GLY A 731 56.75 37.76 9.79
C GLY A 731 57.26 39.14 10.16
N SER A 732 58.11 39.22 11.19
CA SER A 732 58.72 40.46 11.68
C SER A 732 59.65 41.11 10.64
N GLY A 733 59.43 42.39 10.35
CA GLY A 733 60.32 43.14 9.46
C GLY A 733 61.66 43.51 10.10
N SER A 734 62.75 43.39 9.34
CA SER A 734 63.90 44.27 9.48
C SER A 734 64.60 44.48 8.14
N SER A 735 64.66 45.75 7.71
CA SER A 735 65.64 46.34 6.79
C SER A 735 65.98 45.64 5.45
N GLY A 736 65.34 46.12 4.38
CA GLY A 736 66.07 46.72 3.25
C GLY A 736 66.46 45.82 2.06
N GLY A 737 66.44 46.44 0.87
CA GLY A 737 66.93 45.85 -0.39
C GLY A 737 65.87 45.87 -1.49
N ALA A 738 65.98 46.80 -2.44
CA ALA A 738 65.12 46.82 -3.61
C ALA A 738 65.57 45.74 -4.61
N SER A 739 64.60 44.97 -5.13
CA SER A 739 64.71 44.27 -6.41
C SER A 739 63.34 44.27 -7.07
N SER A 740 63.33 44.32 -8.39
CA SER A 740 62.14 44.43 -9.24
C SER A 740 61.46 43.08 -9.46
N ASP A 741 60.15 43.01 -9.22
CA ASP A 741 59.24 42.07 -9.87
C ASP A 741 57.98 42.83 -10.33
N PRO A 742 57.42 42.56 -11.52
CA PRO A 742 56.21 43.19 -12.00
C PRO A 742 54.95 42.49 -11.46
N ALA A 743 53.94 43.29 -11.13
CA ALA A 743 52.53 42.86 -10.96
C ALA A 743 52.28 41.62 -10.07
N GLY A 744 52.53 41.74 -8.76
CA GLY A 744 51.76 40.96 -7.79
C GLY A 744 50.31 41.46 -7.79
N CYS A 745 49.34 40.58 -8.09
CA CYS A 745 47.92 40.92 -8.06
C CYS A 745 47.52 41.30 -6.62
N GLY A 746 46.97 42.51 -6.46
CA GLY A 746 46.52 43.03 -5.18
C GLY A 746 45.01 42.86 -5.04
N CYS A 747 44.58 41.70 -4.55
CA CYS A 747 43.18 41.34 -4.36
C CYS A 747 42.56 42.18 -3.24
N HIS A 748 41.44 42.86 -3.51
CA HIS A 748 40.75 43.68 -2.52
C HIS A 748 39.69 42.83 -1.81
N ILE A 749 40.06 42.21 -0.67
CA ILE A 749 39.10 41.48 0.18
C ILE A 749 37.97 42.44 0.62
N GLY A 750 36.82 42.32 -0.05
CA GLY A 750 35.54 42.82 0.44
C GLY A 750 35.17 42.09 1.75
N PRO A 751 34.55 42.76 2.74
CA PRO A 751 34.34 42.15 4.04
C PRO A 751 33.34 41.00 3.97
N ALA A 752 33.79 39.80 4.32
CA ALA A 752 32.96 38.61 4.46
C ALA A 752 31.74 38.88 5.36
N SER A 753 30.54 38.68 4.82
CA SER A 753 29.28 38.95 5.51
C SER A 753 28.84 37.79 6.41
N THR A 754 29.50 37.61 7.56
CA THR A 754 28.99 36.73 8.63
C THR A 754 28.91 37.41 10.00
N SER A 755 27.67 37.74 10.38
CA SER A 755 27.08 37.79 11.74
C SER A 755 27.90 38.30 12.94
N PRO A 756 27.48 39.40 13.62
CA PRO A 756 27.99 39.74 14.94
C PRO A 756 27.25 38.99 16.06
N ALA A 757 27.88 37.95 16.62
CA ALA A 757 27.54 37.45 17.95
C ALA A 757 28.16 38.37 19.03
N LEU A 758 27.34 38.88 19.96
CA LEU A 758 27.78 39.84 21.00
C LEU A 758 27.77 39.21 22.41
N LEU A 759 28.93 39.17 23.05
CA LEU A 759 29.22 38.81 24.45
C LEU A 759 30.39 39.74 24.85
N LEU A 760 30.51 40.42 26.00
CA LEU A 760 29.96 40.41 27.38
C LEU A 760 30.14 41.84 27.97
N ALA A 761 29.53 42.32 29.06
CA ALA A 761 28.52 41.83 30.02
C ALA A 761 27.90 43.05 30.76
N PHE A 762 26.87 42.84 31.60
CA PHE A 762 26.58 43.71 32.76
C PHE A 762 26.01 42.90 33.94
N SER A 763 26.02 43.52 35.13
CA SER A 763 26.11 42.87 36.43
C SER A 763 24.79 42.47 37.11
N LEU A 764 24.93 41.57 38.09
CA LEU A 764 23.99 41.19 39.16
C LEU A 764 23.13 42.34 39.74
N LEU A 765 21.83 42.10 39.90
CA LEU A 765 21.15 42.00 41.21
C LEU A 765 19.71 41.47 41.02
N GLY A 766 19.23 40.58 41.89
CA GLY A 766 17.93 39.91 41.71
C GLY A 766 16.96 40.12 42.87
N LEU A 767 15.72 39.61 42.74
CA LEU A 767 14.80 39.25 43.83
C LEU A 767 13.48 38.64 43.30
N GLY A 768 12.95 37.60 43.98
CA GLY A 768 11.50 37.47 44.20
C GLY A 768 10.66 36.45 43.40
N LEU A 769 10.60 35.21 43.89
CA LEU A 769 9.37 34.44 44.22
C LEU A 769 8.18 34.36 43.22
N GLY A 770 7.75 33.12 42.86
CA GLY A 770 6.42 32.93 42.24
C GLY A 770 6.00 31.50 41.84
N ARG A 771 5.63 30.62 42.80
CA ARG A 771 4.94 29.33 42.52
C ARG A 771 3.47 29.54 42.06
N ARG A 772 3.02 28.81 41.03
CA ARG A 772 1.64 28.26 40.79
C ARG A 772 1.68 27.48 39.46
N THR A 773 1.42 26.18 39.29
CA THR A 773 0.28 25.28 39.66
C THR A 773 -1.13 25.79 39.35
N ARG A 774 -1.75 25.24 38.28
CA ARG A 774 -3.14 24.73 38.15
C ARG A 774 -3.36 24.25 36.69
N ARG A 775 -3.70 22.98 36.44
CA ARG A 775 -5.01 22.27 36.52
C ARG A 775 -5.90 22.46 35.29
N ARG A 776 -6.31 21.32 34.70
CA ARG A 776 -7.48 21.13 33.82
C ARG A 776 -8.76 21.74 34.41
N PRO A 777 -9.76 22.01 33.56
CA PRO A 777 -11.15 21.72 33.87
C PRO A 777 -11.76 20.66 32.92
N ARG A 778 -12.48 19.72 33.55
CA ARG A 778 -13.59 18.88 33.04
C ARG A 778 -13.49 18.34 31.61
#